data_AF-A0A936VU51-F1
#
_entry.id   AF-A0A936VU51-F1
#
_cell.length_a   1.000
_cell.length_b   1.000
_cell.length_c   1.000
_cell.angle_alpha   90.00
_cell.angle_beta   90.00
_cell.angle_gamma   90.00
#
_symmetry.space_group_name_H-M   'P 1'
#
loop_
_entity.id
_entity.type
_entity.pdbx_description
1 polymer ?
#
loop_
_entity_poly.entity_id
_entity_poly.type
_entity_poly.pdbx_seq_one_letter_code
_entity_poly.pdbx_strand_id
1 'polypeptide(L)'
;MEESLEEIIKSGDVKKFKFKELKVYASTEWLADNRKKYRQVFDRFETTYIYAELSFYNKYFEKDAWDADIELKCFSLIKAKKEVCNLSFRRKISKYDHTVYIREGWGNKKEGSFWKKGSYYWEAWLDGEKIGSKYFYIEDPGAGQEFEEEPYTELSSLKLYEGQFDDLAESDRRYVKVFQGEETRYIYAEIILKNNCLQNTWQCELFVKYHNEARELKGQVIRLVPVRKEDEFITITAGWGSNVKGSWWPGLYTVEVIFMDKLLAVMPFEVGDEFEEGVAPISLPHLQQPLILQGKEDDTETFEDLMKDLDKLIGLREVKQKMRDYAHFVNFINLRKEKGIIENDKITLHTVFYGNPGTGKTTVAKMMGKLYKKMGVLSKGHVYDADRAELVGEYIGQTAPKVKEVIEKARGGVLFIDEAYALARSNDDSKDFGREVIEILVKEMSNGPGDIAIVLAGYPKEMKYFLDSNPGLRSRIKHFYEFPDYIPQELYEIADFAAIEKGVIFAEDALKKLKWIILQSYRKRDSSFGNARFVFDLIDKAKQNLGIRIISTGQSVDADETVLSLITLADINKIQLDPIKSKPEIPVDNELLTEALHELDSLIGINLVKKEIHELVDIVRYNLKSGHETLNQYFLHTVFLGNPGTGKTTVARIIAKIYRALGIIERGHLVETDRQGLVAGYIGQSAIKTGEKIDQAIGGVLFIDEAYSLTMGLGGQGDYGSEVISTLLKRMEDQRGLFFVFVAGYTEQMETFLKSNPGLNSRFDRVLKFEDYDTNELLQIAQKMLTENNKKLNEEAESHLRNYLDYLYRTKDKYFANARVIRNLIQDIVRQQQIRLSKGNAPSVDPEFDKIITMEDLETIVIGKDRRDIFNKPRLGFMPN
;
A
#
# COMPACT_ATOMS: atom_id res chain seq x y z
N MET A 1 58.54 54.62 -6.73
CA MET A 1 57.69 53.62 -6.05
C MET A 1 56.83 54.26 -4.95
N GLU A 2 56.47 55.55 -5.06
CA GLU A 2 55.51 56.19 -4.14
C GLU A 2 54.19 56.58 -4.84
N GLU A 3 54.15 56.59 -6.18
CA GLU A 3 52.92 56.88 -6.95
C GLU A 3 51.97 55.67 -7.10
N SER A 4 52.38 54.46 -6.72
CA SER A 4 51.55 53.25 -6.92
C SER A 4 50.64 52.89 -5.73
N LEU A 5 50.77 53.58 -4.58
CA LEU A 5 49.91 53.35 -3.41
C LEU A 5 48.67 54.26 -3.42
N GLU A 6 48.77 55.48 -3.94
CA GLU A 6 47.60 56.39 -4.04
C GLU A 6 46.62 56.00 -5.14
N GLU A 7 47.06 55.35 -6.23
CA GLU A 7 46.17 54.84 -7.27
C GLU A 7 45.47 53.54 -6.88
N ILE A 8 46.09 52.67 -6.06
CA ILE A 8 45.43 51.48 -5.50
C ILE A 8 44.37 51.88 -4.46
N ILE A 9 44.57 53.01 -3.77
CA ILE A 9 43.58 53.57 -2.82
C ILE A 9 42.39 54.23 -3.55
N LYS A 10 42.54 54.63 -4.83
CA LYS A 10 41.50 55.31 -5.61
C LYS A 10 40.56 54.38 -6.41
N SER A 11 40.78 53.05 -6.42
CA SER A 11 39.97 52.11 -7.21
C SER A 11 39.31 50.97 -6.40
N GLY A 12 39.24 51.07 -5.07
CA GLY A 12 38.57 50.06 -4.25
C GLY A 12 37.76 50.70 -3.15
N ASP A 13 36.43 50.70 -3.28
CA ASP A 13 35.48 51.09 -2.22
C ASP A 13 35.78 50.32 -0.93
N VAL A 14 36.52 50.93 0.00
CA VAL A 14 36.76 50.35 1.32
C VAL A 14 35.45 50.45 2.10
N LYS A 15 34.64 49.38 2.04
CA LYS A 15 33.37 49.26 2.79
C LYS A 15 33.56 49.75 4.22
N LYS A 16 32.80 50.78 4.62
CA LYS A 16 32.86 51.47 5.93
C LYS A 16 32.51 50.57 7.11
N PHE A 17 31.91 49.42 6.83
CA PHE A 17 31.47 48.44 7.83
C PHE A 17 31.91 47.00 7.48
N LYS A 18 31.78 46.10 8.44
CA LYS A 18 31.82 44.64 8.24
C LYS A 18 30.66 44.03 9.02
N PHE A 19 29.74 43.35 8.31
CA PHE A 19 28.62 42.64 8.95
C PHE A 19 29.13 41.70 10.05
N LYS A 20 28.47 41.73 11.21
CA LYS A 20 28.79 40.86 12.34
C LYS A 20 27.72 39.78 12.48
N GLU A 21 26.47 40.17 12.74
CA GLU A 21 25.35 39.25 12.87
C GLU A 21 23.99 39.96 12.75
N LEU A 22 22.95 39.17 12.46
CA LEU A 22 21.55 39.57 12.54
C LEU A 22 20.84 38.55 13.45
N LYS A 23 20.33 39.02 14.58
CA LYS A 23 19.64 38.19 15.58
C LYS A 23 18.19 38.63 15.72
N VAL A 24 17.36 37.72 16.23
CA VAL A 24 15.94 37.95 16.45
C VAL A 24 15.60 37.67 17.92
N TYR A 25 14.72 38.48 18.51
CA TYR A 25 14.25 38.34 19.88
C TYR A 25 12.85 38.95 20.03
N ALA A 26 12.11 38.60 21.08
CA ALA A 26 10.78 39.16 21.35
C ALA A 26 10.72 40.00 22.64
N SER A 27 11.55 39.68 23.64
CA SER A 27 11.54 40.38 24.94
C SER A 27 12.43 41.61 24.95
N THR A 28 11.88 42.74 25.40
CA THR A 28 12.64 43.98 25.64
C THR A 28 13.26 44.05 27.04
N GLU A 29 13.11 43.00 27.84
CA GLU A 29 13.67 42.90 29.19
C GLU A 29 15.16 43.32 29.22
N TRP A 30 15.54 43.98 30.31
CA TRP A 30 16.91 44.43 30.53
C TRP A 30 17.70 43.29 31.16
N LEU A 31 18.65 42.73 30.41
CA LEU A 31 19.58 41.72 30.90
C LEU A 31 20.98 42.34 31.05
N ALA A 32 21.80 41.71 31.89
CA ALA A 32 23.22 42.06 32.03
C ALA A 32 23.94 42.11 30.66
N ASP A 33 24.95 42.97 30.56
CA ASP A 33 25.68 43.28 29.32
C ASP A 33 24.79 43.71 28.15
N ASN A 34 23.58 44.23 28.44
CA ASN A 34 22.61 44.64 27.44
C ASN A 34 22.24 43.50 26.46
N ARG A 35 22.35 42.24 26.89
CA ARG A 35 21.97 41.05 26.12
C ARG A 35 20.46 40.96 25.95
N LYS A 36 20.02 40.17 24.96
CA LYS A 36 18.60 39.85 24.73
C LYS A 36 18.39 38.33 24.73
N LYS A 37 17.14 37.92 24.96
CA LYS A 37 16.70 36.52 24.82
C LYS A 37 16.53 36.20 23.33
N TYR A 38 17.64 35.94 22.66
CA TYR A 38 17.63 35.64 21.23
C TYR A 38 17.11 34.23 20.98
N ARG A 39 16.09 34.12 20.15
CA ARG A 39 15.50 32.84 19.73
C ARG A 39 14.90 32.96 18.32
N GLN A 40 14.71 31.84 17.66
CA GLN A 40 14.12 31.74 16.34
C GLN A 40 12.69 31.22 16.38
N VAL A 41 12.28 30.51 17.42
CA VAL A 41 10.92 29.97 17.53
C VAL A 41 10.15 30.72 18.62
N PHE A 42 8.94 31.16 18.28
CA PHE A 42 8.09 31.96 19.14
C PHE A 42 6.68 31.39 19.19
N ASP A 43 6.11 31.33 20.39
CA ASP A 43 4.69 31.03 20.57
C ASP A 43 3.84 32.22 20.11
N ARG A 44 2.83 31.95 19.30
CA ARG A 44 1.93 32.98 18.78
C ARG A 44 1.24 33.77 19.88
N PHE A 45 0.69 33.09 20.89
CA PHE A 45 -0.14 33.68 21.94
C PHE A 45 0.68 34.39 23.02
N GLU A 46 1.99 34.17 23.10
CA GLU A 46 2.90 34.93 23.98
C GLU A 46 3.61 36.10 23.24
N THR A 47 3.50 36.16 21.91
CA THR A 47 4.28 37.13 21.10
C THR A 47 3.52 38.42 20.84
N THR A 48 4.13 39.55 21.23
CA THR A 48 3.70 40.91 20.89
C THR A 48 4.48 41.48 19.70
N TYR A 49 5.77 41.71 19.91
CA TYR A 49 6.72 42.25 18.94
C TYR A 49 7.84 41.26 18.70
N ILE A 50 8.33 41.25 17.47
CA ILE A 50 9.58 40.58 17.11
C ILE A 50 10.56 41.62 16.63
N TYR A 51 11.71 41.65 17.29
CA TYR A 51 12.79 42.58 17.06
C TYR A 51 13.92 41.92 16.28
N ALA A 52 14.50 42.68 15.37
CA ALA A 52 15.76 42.38 14.72
C ALA A 52 16.86 43.22 15.36
N GLU A 53 17.93 42.55 15.79
CA GLU A 53 19.18 43.21 16.16
C GLU A 53 20.20 42.98 15.04
N LEU A 54 20.47 44.04 14.28
CA LEU A 54 21.60 44.09 13.36
C LEU A 54 22.83 44.57 14.14
N SER A 55 23.94 43.86 14.01
CA SER A 55 25.23 44.37 14.44
C SER A 55 26.30 44.27 13.35
N PHE A 56 27.19 45.25 13.34
CA PHE A 56 28.31 45.31 12.41
C PHE A 56 29.49 46.04 13.05
N TYR A 57 30.69 45.69 12.60
CA TYR A 57 31.91 46.38 12.98
C TYR A 57 32.07 47.65 12.16
N ASN A 58 32.28 48.76 12.84
CA ASN A 58 32.62 50.05 12.24
C ASN A 58 34.11 50.06 11.87
N LYS A 59 34.44 50.07 10.57
CA LYS A 59 35.85 50.14 10.13
C LYS A 59 36.45 51.54 10.21
N TYR A 60 35.62 52.55 10.47
CA TYR A 60 35.99 53.94 10.69
C TYR A 60 36.06 54.28 12.18
N PHE A 61 36.06 53.26 13.05
CA PHE A 61 36.39 53.40 14.47
C PHE A 61 37.72 54.15 14.62
N GLU A 62 37.73 55.13 15.52
CA GLU A 62 38.80 56.10 15.78
C GLU A 62 39.21 57.01 14.60
N LYS A 63 38.58 56.87 13.42
CA LYS A 63 38.87 57.70 12.24
C LYS A 63 37.89 58.86 12.12
N ASP A 64 36.64 58.58 11.75
CA ASP A 64 35.62 59.62 11.53
C ASP A 64 34.20 59.09 11.75
N ALA A 65 33.28 60.01 12.06
CA ALA A 65 31.86 59.70 12.14
C ALA A 65 31.24 59.72 10.73
N TRP A 66 30.27 58.85 10.48
CA TRP A 66 29.62 58.76 9.17
C TRP A 66 28.14 58.43 9.31
N ASP A 67 27.33 58.82 8.34
CA ASP A 67 25.91 58.48 8.30
C ASP A 67 25.70 57.20 7.49
N ALA A 68 24.87 56.30 8.03
CA ALA A 68 24.48 55.05 7.40
C ALA A 68 22.97 55.04 7.16
N ASP A 69 22.56 54.64 5.96
CA ASP A 69 21.15 54.42 5.64
C ASP A 69 20.83 52.94 5.88
N ILE A 70 19.96 52.66 6.85
CA ILE A 70 19.64 51.29 7.30
C ILE A 70 18.20 50.96 6.93
N GLU A 71 17.98 49.78 6.35
CA GLU A 71 16.64 49.22 6.18
C GLU A 71 16.53 47.83 6.80
N LEU A 72 15.52 47.64 7.64
CA LEU A 72 15.15 46.34 8.18
C LEU A 72 13.79 45.94 7.60
N LYS A 73 13.78 44.90 6.76
CA LYS A 73 12.57 44.41 6.08
C LYS A 73 12.18 43.05 6.65
N CYS A 74 10.91 42.88 6.99
CA CYS A 74 10.39 41.58 7.43
C CYS A 74 9.48 40.99 6.35
N PHE A 75 9.63 39.69 6.08
CA PHE A 75 8.83 38.96 5.10
C PHE A 75 8.16 37.74 5.73
N SER A 76 6.95 37.45 5.29
CA SER A 76 6.18 36.23 5.60
C SER A 76 6.23 35.24 4.44
N LEU A 77 6.28 33.94 4.76
CA LEU A 77 6.34 32.83 3.79
C LEU A 77 5.13 31.87 3.89
N ILE A 78 4.03 32.26 4.55
CA ILE A 78 2.89 31.35 4.83
C ILE A 78 2.19 30.84 3.55
N LYS A 79 2.07 31.68 2.51
CA LYS A 79 1.47 31.31 1.21
C LYS A 79 2.36 31.71 0.05
N ALA A 80 2.82 32.95 0.09
CA ALA A 80 3.75 33.55 -0.84
C ALA A 80 4.61 34.54 -0.07
N LYS A 81 5.77 34.90 -0.63
CA LYS A 81 6.62 35.94 -0.07
C LYS A 81 5.84 37.27 -0.02
N LYS A 82 5.51 37.72 1.18
CA LYS A 82 4.81 38.99 1.43
C LYS A 82 5.65 39.85 2.37
N GLU A 83 5.90 41.10 1.99
CA GLU A 83 6.50 42.07 2.90
C GLU A 83 5.52 42.40 4.02
N VAL A 84 5.96 42.21 5.26
CA VAL A 84 5.20 42.46 6.49
C VAL A 84 5.47 43.87 6.99
N CYS A 85 6.74 44.31 6.95
CA CYS A 85 7.14 45.67 7.27
C CYS A 85 8.47 46.03 6.62
N ASN A 86 8.73 47.34 6.53
CA ASN A 86 9.98 47.94 6.10
C ASN A 86 10.29 49.14 7.00
N LEU A 87 11.35 49.04 7.80
CA LEU A 87 11.81 50.06 8.73
C LEU A 87 13.08 50.68 8.15
N SER A 88 12.94 51.86 7.54
CA SER A 88 14.04 52.59 6.92
C SER A 88 14.34 53.88 7.69
N PHE A 89 15.60 54.08 8.05
CA PHE A 89 16.05 55.26 8.79
C PHE A 89 17.55 55.50 8.59
N ARG A 90 17.93 56.76 8.78
CA ARG A 90 19.33 57.20 8.72
C ARG A 90 19.91 57.27 10.13
N ARG A 91 21.08 56.67 10.34
CA ARG A 91 21.77 56.64 11.63
C ARG A 91 23.18 57.20 11.50
N LYS A 92 23.50 58.19 12.35
CA LYS A 92 24.88 58.66 12.52
C LYS A 92 25.67 57.66 13.36
N ILE A 93 26.72 57.10 12.77
CA ILE A 93 27.65 56.16 13.39
C ILE A 93 28.80 56.95 14.03
N SER A 94 28.97 56.76 15.34
CA SER A 94 30.06 57.39 16.09
C SER A 94 31.40 56.76 15.73
N LYS A 95 32.45 57.58 15.65
CA LYS A 95 33.84 57.09 15.55
C LYS A 95 34.30 56.34 16.80
N TYR A 96 33.59 56.46 17.92
CA TYR A 96 33.93 55.78 19.18
C TYR A 96 33.22 54.43 19.37
N ASP A 97 32.31 54.08 18.47
CA ASP A 97 31.61 52.79 18.53
C ASP A 97 32.33 51.80 17.61
N HIS A 98 33.09 50.87 18.19
CA HIS A 98 33.71 49.79 17.40
C HIS A 98 32.62 48.87 16.82
N THR A 99 31.63 48.48 17.62
CA THR A 99 30.50 47.67 17.18
C THR A 99 29.22 48.48 17.29
N VAL A 100 28.50 48.61 16.18
CA VAL A 100 27.21 49.27 16.14
C VAL A 100 26.12 48.23 16.32
N TYR A 101 25.11 48.56 17.13
CA TYR A 101 23.91 47.77 17.31
C TYR A 101 22.69 48.58 16.88
N ILE A 102 21.87 47.99 16.01
CA ILE A 102 20.62 48.56 15.52
C ILE A 102 19.52 47.59 15.91
N ARG A 103 18.54 48.07 16.66
CA ARG A 103 17.50 47.24 17.27
C ARG A 103 16.14 47.83 16.95
N GLU A 104 15.40 47.16 16.10
CA GLU A 104 14.06 47.59 15.71
C GLU A 104 13.11 46.42 15.74
N GLY A 105 11.84 46.67 16.04
CA GLY A 105 10.84 45.63 16.15
C GLY A 105 9.53 45.98 15.50
N TRP A 106 8.81 44.94 15.13
CA TRP A 106 7.50 45.04 14.52
C TRP A 106 6.51 44.10 15.20
N GLY A 107 5.26 44.53 15.30
CA GLY A 107 4.23 43.78 15.99
C GLY A 107 3.14 44.67 16.54
N ASN A 108 2.43 44.16 17.54
CA ASN A 108 1.33 44.88 18.19
C ASN A 108 1.41 44.71 19.70
N LYS A 109 0.85 45.67 20.45
CA LYS A 109 0.83 45.65 21.92
C LYS A 109 0.01 44.50 22.49
N LYS A 110 -1.03 44.03 21.78
CA LYS A 110 -1.84 42.89 22.19
C LYS A 110 -1.22 41.58 21.70
N GLU A 111 -0.92 40.68 22.63
CA GLU A 111 -0.42 39.33 22.38
C GLU A 111 -1.33 38.52 21.42
N GLY A 112 -0.74 37.64 20.60
CA GLY A 112 -1.46 36.77 19.66
C GLY A 112 -2.22 37.45 18.51
N SER A 113 -2.23 38.78 18.48
CA SER A 113 -3.08 39.54 17.55
C SER A 113 -2.48 39.63 16.14
N PHE A 114 -1.19 39.99 16.05
CA PHE A 114 -0.53 40.31 14.78
C PHE A 114 0.09 39.08 14.11
N TRP A 115 1.04 38.43 14.78
CA TRP A 115 1.79 37.31 14.23
C TRP A 115 0.89 36.08 14.09
N LYS A 116 0.94 35.43 12.92
CA LYS A 116 0.21 34.18 12.64
C LYS A 116 1.20 33.04 12.45
N LYS A 117 0.77 31.80 12.70
CA LYS A 117 1.58 30.60 12.52
C LYS A 117 2.26 30.58 11.14
N GLY A 118 3.56 30.29 11.12
CA GLY A 118 4.34 30.05 9.92
C GLY A 118 5.74 30.66 9.97
N SER A 119 6.42 30.59 8.82
CA SER A 119 7.81 31.01 8.66
C SER A 119 7.93 32.46 8.21
N TYR A 120 8.87 33.17 8.81
CA TYR A 120 9.18 34.57 8.52
C TYR A 120 10.69 34.76 8.50
N TYR A 121 11.14 35.89 7.97
CA TYR A 121 12.53 36.27 8.08
C TYR A 121 12.73 37.78 8.00
N TRP A 122 13.76 38.26 8.69
CA TRP A 122 14.27 39.62 8.57
C TRP A 122 15.38 39.70 7.53
N GLU A 123 15.41 40.78 6.76
CA GLU A 123 16.52 41.21 5.92
C GLU A 123 17.06 42.54 6.44
N ALA A 124 18.38 42.63 6.57
CA ALA A 124 19.08 43.85 6.89
C ALA A 124 19.79 44.41 5.66
N TRP A 125 19.57 45.69 5.40
CA TRP A 125 20.16 46.46 4.33
C TRP A 125 20.92 47.65 4.92
N LEU A 126 22.08 47.96 4.34
CA LEU A 126 22.92 49.07 4.75
C LEU A 126 23.47 49.77 3.49
N ASP A 127 23.23 51.07 3.37
CA ASP A 127 23.58 51.89 2.21
C ASP A 127 23.13 51.29 0.87
N GLY A 128 21.92 50.71 0.85
CA GLY A 128 21.32 50.07 -0.33
C GLY A 128 21.81 48.65 -0.63
N GLU A 129 22.71 48.08 0.16
CA GLU A 129 23.19 46.69 0.01
C GLU A 129 22.56 45.76 1.05
N LYS A 130 22.09 44.58 0.63
CA LYS A 130 21.63 43.52 1.55
C LYS A 130 22.83 42.87 2.23
N ILE A 131 22.91 42.97 3.55
CA ILE A 131 24.06 42.50 4.34
C ILE A 131 23.80 41.23 5.15
N GLY A 132 22.53 40.88 5.40
CA GLY A 132 22.19 39.68 6.15
C GLY A 132 20.71 39.36 6.15
N SER A 133 20.37 38.11 6.47
CA SER A 133 19.00 37.67 6.71
C SER A 133 18.92 36.63 7.83
N LYS A 134 17.83 36.64 8.60
CA LYS A 134 17.62 35.71 9.71
C LYS A 134 16.17 35.23 9.75
N TYR A 135 15.99 33.91 9.70
CA TYR A 135 14.68 33.26 9.76
C TYR A 135 14.20 33.11 11.21
N PHE A 136 12.89 33.20 11.38
CA PHE A 136 12.18 32.88 12.61
C PHE A 136 10.82 32.27 12.29
N TYR A 137 10.24 31.59 13.29
CA TYR A 137 9.05 30.78 13.15
C TYR A 137 8.07 31.17 14.26
N ILE A 138 6.81 31.37 13.86
CA ILE A 138 5.70 31.53 14.79
C ILE A 138 4.97 30.20 14.83
N GLU A 139 4.90 29.59 16.00
CA GLU A 139 4.17 28.35 16.21
C GLU A 139 2.86 28.59 16.95
N ASP A 140 1.92 27.67 16.78
CA ASP A 140 0.59 27.73 17.36
C ASP A 140 0.20 26.27 17.71
N PRO A 141 -0.01 25.95 19.00
CA PRO A 141 -0.28 24.59 19.44
C PRO A 141 -1.76 24.20 19.24
N GLY A 142 -2.63 25.15 18.89
CA GLY A 142 -4.07 24.94 18.72
C GLY A 142 -4.91 25.62 19.81
N ALA A 143 -5.90 26.39 19.38
CA ALA A 143 -7.04 26.97 20.11
C ALA A 143 -6.88 27.35 21.61
N GLY A 144 -6.19 28.46 21.89
CA GLY A 144 -6.69 29.54 22.76
C GLY A 144 -7.12 29.23 24.21
N GLN A 145 -6.64 28.15 24.83
CA GLN A 145 -6.81 27.89 26.26
C GLN A 145 -5.54 28.32 27.02
N GLU A 146 -5.71 28.88 28.21
CA GLU A 146 -4.61 28.95 29.18
C GLU A 146 -4.24 27.50 29.51
N PHE A 147 -3.10 27.04 29.02
CA PHE A 147 -2.58 25.72 29.36
C PHE A 147 -1.88 25.81 30.72
N GLU A 148 -2.26 24.96 31.67
CA GLU A 148 -1.54 24.83 32.95
C GLU A 148 -0.14 24.20 32.75
N GLU A 149 0.05 23.44 31.67
CA GLU A 149 1.28 22.74 31.30
C GLU A 149 1.80 23.19 29.92
N GLU A 150 3.04 22.85 29.59
CA GLU A 150 3.68 23.24 28.32
C GLU A 150 3.02 22.55 27.10
N PRO A 151 2.31 23.29 26.22
CA PRO A 151 1.42 22.69 25.23
C PRO A 151 2.13 22.03 24.04
N TYR A 152 3.39 22.38 23.78
CA TYR A 152 4.10 21.85 22.62
C TYR A 152 4.74 20.49 22.91
N THR A 153 5.31 20.34 24.11
CA THR A 153 6.19 19.22 24.39
C THR A 153 6.38 18.96 25.88
N GLU A 154 6.67 17.71 26.21
CA GLU A 154 7.01 17.28 27.56
C GLU A 154 8.36 16.55 27.55
N LEU A 155 9.21 16.80 28.55
CA LEU A 155 10.48 16.08 28.67
C LEU A 155 10.22 14.64 29.08
N SER A 156 10.57 13.68 28.22
CA SER A 156 10.46 12.24 28.50
C SER A 156 11.78 11.63 28.96
N SER A 157 12.92 12.17 28.51
CA SER A 157 14.23 11.71 28.95
C SER A 157 15.29 12.78 28.86
N LEU A 158 16.24 12.70 29.78
CA LEU A 158 17.48 13.43 29.71
C LEU A 158 18.61 12.56 30.26
N LYS A 159 19.59 12.22 29.43
CA LYS A 159 20.75 11.40 29.80
C LYS A 159 22.04 12.04 29.31
N LEU A 160 23.15 11.80 30.02
CA LEU A 160 24.47 12.28 29.59
C LEU A 160 25.40 11.14 29.19
N TYR A 161 26.25 11.40 28.20
CA TYR A 161 27.31 10.49 27.77
C TYR A 161 28.54 11.28 27.29
N GLU A 162 29.72 10.63 27.32
CA GLU A 162 30.93 11.17 26.69
C GLU A 162 30.94 10.85 25.20
N GLY A 163 31.46 11.76 24.39
CA GLY A 163 31.62 11.51 22.96
C GLY A 163 32.68 12.37 22.28
N GLN A 164 32.84 12.15 20.98
CA GLN A 164 33.72 12.94 20.11
C GLN A 164 32.97 14.16 19.55
N PHE A 165 33.65 15.02 18.77
CA PHE A 165 33.00 16.18 18.14
C PHE A 165 31.85 15.79 17.18
N ASP A 166 31.96 14.67 16.49
CA ASP A 166 30.93 14.20 15.53
C ASP A 166 29.80 13.38 16.18
N ASP A 167 29.70 13.40 17.52
CA ASP A 167 28.76 12.59 18.31
C ASP A 167 29.01 11.06 18.16
N LEU A 168 28.32 10.25 18.95
CA LEU A 168 28.34 8.79 18.89
C LEU A 168 27.03 8.23 18.35
N ALA A 169 27.11 7.09 17.67
CA ALA A 169 25.93 6.31 17.31
C ALA A 169 25.19 5.81 18.57
N GLU A 170 23.86 5.69 18.51
CA GLU A 170 23.02 5.33 19.68
C GLU A 170 23.47 4.02 20.34
N SER A 171 23.94 3.04 19.56
CA SER A 171 24.44 1.73 20.06
C SER A 171 25.72 1.83 20.90
N ASP A 172 26.50 2.88 20.70
CA ASP A 172 27.84 3.03 21.27
C ASP A 172 27.84 3.97 22.49
N ARG A 173 26.68 4.58 22.79
CA ARG A 173 26.52 5.53 23.90
C ARG A 173 26.56 4.80 25.23
N ARG A 174 27.50 5.21 26.09
CA ARG A 174 27.52 4.81 27.51
C ARG A 174 27.09 5.99 28.36
N TYR A 175 25.97 5.83 29.04
CA TYR A 175 25.41 6.89 29.88
C TYR A 175 26.09 6.89 31.25
N VAL A 176 26.59 8.05 31.64
CA VAL A 176 27.36 8.23 32.88
C VAL A 176 26.83 9.43 33.66
N LYS A 177 26.88 9.31 34.98
CA LYS A 177 26.54 10.40 35.92
C LYS A 177 27.78 11.08 36.49
N VAL A 178 28.92 10.37 36.50
CA VAL A 178 30.25 10.91 36.82
C VAL A 178 31.16 10.74 35.61
N PHE A 179 31.76 11.84 35.18
CA PHE A 179 32.67 11.93 34.04
C PHE A 179 34.12 11.94 34.53
N GLN A 180 35.00 11.19 33.86
CA GLN A 180 36.43 11.28 34.14
C GLN A 180 37.02 12.56 33.52
N GLY A 181 37.51 13.49 34.34
CA GLY A 181 37.98 14.80 33.89
C GLY A 181 39.10 14.74 32.85
N GLU A 182 40.10 13.87 33.07
CA GLU A 182 41.27 13.75 32.18
C GLU A 182 40.93 13.16 30.81
N GLU A 183 39.86 12.38 30.69
CA GLU A 183 39.51 11.65 29.47
C GLU A 183 38.34 12.29 28.70
N THR A 184 37.48 13.03 29.40
CA THR A 184 36.25 13.60 28.82
C THR A 184 36.55 14.72 27.82
N ARG A 185 36.05 14.55 26.59
CA ARG A 185 36.12 15.56 25.52
C ARG A 185 34.85 16.40 25.45
N TYR A 186 33.76 15.76 25.05
CA TYR A 186 32.44 16.36 24.97
C TYR A 186 31.49 15.63 25.91
N ILE A 187 30.69 16.41 26.64
CA ILE A 187 29.57 15.90 27.42
C ILE A 187 28.31 16.17 26.60
N TYR A 188 27.70 15.11 26.10
CA TYR A 188 26.45 15.17 25.34
C TYR A 188 25.26 14.97 26.26
N ALA A 189 24.24 15.81 26.06
CA ALA A 189 22.90 15.59 26.55
C ALA A 189 22.06 14.96 25.43
N GLU A 190 21.58 13.74 25.66
CA GLU A 190 20.49 13.13 24.90
C GLU A 190 19.17 13.56 25.55
N ILE A 191 18.38 14.30 24.79
CA ILE A 191 17.08 14.82 25.20
C ILE A 191 16.01 14.14 24.37
N ILE A 192 15.05 13.49 25.02
CA ILE A 192 13.87 12.93 24.38
C ILE A 192 12.67 13.71 24.87
N LEU A 193 11.95 14.28 23.93
CA LEU A 193 10.75 15.08 24.15
C LEU A 193 9.54 14.35 23.57
N LYS A 194 8.42 14.30 24.29
CA LYS A 194 7.12 13.89 23.75
C LYS A 194 6.53 15.04 22.94
N ASN A 195 6.03 14.74 21.74
CA ASN A 195 5.38 15.72 20.89
C ASN A 195 3.88 15.77 21.21
N ASN A 196 3.42 16.88 21.81
CA ASN A 196 2.01 17.07 22.13
C ASN A 196 1.24 17.69 20.93
N CYS A 197 1.95 18.19 19.91
CA CYS A 197 1.40 18.87 18.75
C CYS A 197 1.27 17.95 17.52
N LEU A 198 0.48 16.88 17.61
CA LEU A 198 0.27 15.90 16.53
C LEU A 198 -0.61 16.40 15.37
N GLN A 199 -1.18 17.59 15.47
CA GLN A 199 -2.09 18.14 14.47
C GLN A 199 -1.37 18.86 13.32
N ASN A 200 -0.18 19.41 13.58
CA ASN A 200 0.55 20.24 12.62
C ASN A 200 2.05 20.02 12.75
N THR A 201 2.77 20.17 11.63
CA THR A 201 4.23 20.32 11.69
C THR A 201 4.61 21.63 12.38
N TRP A 202 5.72 21.63 13.12
CA TRP A 202 6.21 22.81 13.84
C TRP A 202 7.74 22.76 14.00
N GLN A 203 8.37 23.87 14.37
CA GLN A 203 9.81 23.95 14.64
C GLN A 203 10.08 23.90 16.15
N CYS A 204 10.91 22.97 16.61
CA CYS A 204 11.36 22.88 17.99
C CYS A 204 12.76 23.48 18.13
N GLU A 205 12.91 24.53 18.95
CA GLU A 205 14.22 25.13 19.29
C GLU A 205 14.54 24.89 20.76
N LEU A 206 15.60 24.12 21.01
CA LEU A 206 16.12 23.83 22.35
C LEU A 206 17.43 24.53 22.60
N PHE A 207 17.55 25.06 23.82
CA PHE A 207 18.75 25.64 24.38
C PHE A 207 19.27 24.74 25.49
N VAL A 208 20.48 24.23 25.33
CA VAL A 208 21.14 23.37 26.31
C VAL A 208 22.33 24.12 26.89
N LYS A 209 22.29 24.45 28.18
CA LYS A 209 23.31 25.24 28.86
C LYS A 209 24.02 24.41 29.92
N TYR A 210 25.33 24.58 29.99
CA TYR A 210 26.18 23.91 30.97
C TYR A 210 26.68 24.94 31.95
N HIS A 211 26.46 24.72 33.25
CA HIS A 211 26.96 25.57 34.32
C HIS A 211 27.84 24.79 35.28
N ASN A 212 28.82 25.46 35.88
CA ASN A 212 29.57 24.92 37.01
C ASN A 212 28.80 25.12 38.33
N GLU A 213 29.40 24.66 39.43
CA GLU A 213 28.88 24.80 40.80
C GLU A 213 28.59 26.27 41.18
N ALA A 214 29.40 27.21 40.70
CA ALA A 214 29.23 28.65 40.90
C ALA A 214 28.13 29.28 40.02
N ARG A 215 27.38 28.47 39.24
CA ARG A 215 26.38 28.91 38.26
C ARG A 215 26.93 29.77 37.12
N GLU A 216 28.23 29.66 36.83
CA GLU A 216 28.85 30.31 35.68
C GLU A 216 28.60 29.49 34.41
N LEU A 217 28.20 30.15 33.32
CA LEU A 217 27.94 29.50 32.04
C LEU A 217 29.24 29.00 31.40
N LYS A 218 29.42 27.68 31.37
CA LYS A 218 30.55 27.01 30.72
C LYS A 218 30.35 26.87 29.21
N GLY A 219 29.11 26.71 28.77
CA GLY A 219 28.80 26.40 27.39
C GLY A 219 27.32 26.45 27.09
N GLN A 220 27.00 26.68 25.83
CA GLN A 220 25.62 26.67 25.34
C GLN A 220 25.56 26.07 23.94
N VAL A 221 24.61 25.18 23.74
CA VAL A 221 24.29 24.58 22.44
C VAL A 221 22.83 24.91 22.11
N ILE A 222 22.58 25.29 20.86
CA ILE A 222 21.23 25.55 20.35
C ILE A 222 20.93 24.52 19.27
N ARG A 223 19.76 23.88 19.34
CA ARG A 223 19.28 22.90 18.36
C ARG A 223 17.91 23.33 17.85
N LEU A 224 17.81 23.48 16.53
CA LEU A 224 16.55 23.73 15.83
C LEU A 224 16.21 22.48 15.02
N VAL A 225 15.09 21.85 15.34
CA VAL A 225 14.64 20.59 14.74
C VAL A 225 13.24 20.76 14.17
N PRO A 226 13.01 20.42 12.89
CA PRO A 226 11.66 20.35 12.33
C PRO A 226 10.94 19.11 12.87
N VAL A 227 9.75 19.30 13.44
CA VAL A 227 8.91 18.24 14.01
C VAL A 227 7.74 17.97 13.08
N ARG A 228 7.57 16.71 12.68
CA ARG A 228 6.44 16.27 11.84
C ARG A 228 5.26 15.85 12.69
N LYS A 229 4.08 15.78 12.07
CA LYS A 229 2.84 15.39 12.76
C LYS A 229 2.82 13.92 13.17
N GLU A 230 3.61 13.09 12.49
CA GLU A 230 3.74 11.65 12.78
C GLU A 230 4.81 11.36 13.84
N ASP A 231 5.63 12.34 14.21
CA ASP A 231 6.71 12.17 15.17
C ASP A 231 6.13 12.22 16.58
N GLU A 232 5.92 11.07 17.23
CA GLU A 232 5.44 11.01 18.63
C GLU A 232 6.51 11.50 19.62
N PHE A 233 7.79 11.30 19.30
CA PHE A 233 8.93 11.71 20.10
C PHE A 233 9.96 12.47 19.27
N ILE A 234 10.61 13.45 19.90
CA ILE A 234 11.66 14.28 19.31
C ILE A 234 12.96 13.98 20.07
N THR A 235 13.92 13.38 19.38
CA THR A 235 15.24 13.07 19.94
C THR A 235 16.26 14.13 19.52
N ILE A 236 16.90 14.76 20.49
CA ILE A 236 17.85 15.85 20.27
C ILE A 236 19.13 15.54 21.06
N THR A 237 20.27 15.56 20.38
CA THR A 237 21.58 15.50 21.03
C THR A 237 22.28 16.85 21.00
N ALA A 238 22.82 17.25 22.14
CA ALA A 238 23.54 18.50 22.31
C ALA A 238 24.80 18.26 23.13
N GLY A 239 25.97 18.40 22.52
CA GLY A 239 27.26 18.21 23.18
C GLY A 239 28.05 19.50 23.32
N TRP A 240 28.63 19.70 24.49
CA TRP A 240 29.58 20.78 24.74
C TRP A 240 30.91 20.22 25.23
N GLY A 241 32.01 20.81 24.77
CA GLY A 241 33.35 20.36 25.12
C GLY A 241 34.39 20.77 24.09
N SER A 242 35.47 20.00 24.05
CA SER A 242 36.64 20.23 23.22
C SER A 242 37.18 18.92 22.68
N ASN A 243 37.83 18.96 21.52
CA ASN A 243 38.58 17.82 20.97
C ASN A 243 39.81 17.45 21.82
N VAL A 244 40.20 18.31 22.76
CA VAL A 244 41.30 18.10 23.68
C VAL A 244 40.74 17.52 24.99
N LYS A 245 41.21 16.32 25.35
CA LYS A 245 40.91 15.66 26.62
C LYS A 245 41.39 16.51 27.81
N GLY A 246 40.76 16.40 28.97
CA GLY A 246 41.14 17.20 30.15
C GLY A 246 40.58 18.62 30.17
N SER A 247 39.60 18.95 29.32
CA SER A 247 39.00 20.30 29.27
C SER A 247 37.98 20.56 30.39
N TRP A 248 37.54 19.51 31.08
CA TRP A 248 36.61 19.56 32.20
C TRP A 248 37.36 19.42 33.51
N TRP A 249 37.18 20.40 34.39
CA TRP A 249 37.81 20.41 35.71
C TRP A 249 36.98 19.60 36.70
N PRO A 250 37.60 18.87 37.65
CA PRO A 250 36.86 18.17 38.68
C PRO A 250 35.91 19.10 39.44
N GLY A 251 34.70 18.63 39.71
CA GLY A 251 33.66 19.40 40.40
C GLY A 251 32.25 19.08 39.95
N LEU A 252 31.29 19.81 40.53
CA LEU A 252 29.87 19.67 40.23
C LEU A 252 29.44 20.62 39.12
N TYR A 253 28.60 20.11 38.22
CA TYR A 253 28.07 20.85 37.09
C TYR A 253 26.58 20.56 36.93
N THR A 254 25.92 21.40 36.13
CA THR A 254 24.51 21.22 35.76
C THR A 254 24.32 21.43 34.28
N VAL A 255 23.43 20.63 33.69
CA VAL A 255 22.88 20.83 32.35
C VAL A 255 21.44 21.35 32.48
N GLU A 256 21.15 22.48 31.87
CA GLU A 256 19.82 23.08 31.81
C GLU A 256 19.26 22.95 30.40
N VAL A 257 18.04 22.42 30.27
CA VAL A 257 17.30 22.33 29.00
C VAL A 257 16.21 23.39 29.02
N ILE A 258 16.23 24.31 28.06
CA ILE A 258 15.33 25.46 27.97
C ILE A 258 14.63 25.43 26.61
N PHE A 259 13.31 25.60 26.62
CA PHE A 259 12.44 25.67 25.45
C PHE A 259 11.60 26.95 25.52
N MET A 260 11.58 27.76 24.45
CA MET A 260 10.78 29.00 24.38
C MET A 260 10.89 29.92 25.63
N ASP A 261 12.10 30.14 26.15
CA ASP A 261 12.39 30.90 27.38
C ASP A 261 11.90 30.26 28.70
N LYS A 262 11.32 29.05 28.66
CA LYS A 262 10.94 28.26 29.84
C LYS A 262 11.99 27.18 30.12
N LEU A 263 12.37 27.04 31.38
CA LEU A 263 13.24 25.95 31.83
C LEU A 263 12.42 24.65 31.85
N LEU A 264 12.85 23.62 31.12
CA LEU A 264 12.21 22.31 31.12
C LEU A 264 12.79 21.41 32.23
N ALA A 265 14.11 21.34 32.34
CA ALA A 265 14.78 20.52 33.35
C ALA A 265 16.20 20.99 33.67
N VAL A 266 16.66 20.64 34.86
CA VAL A 266 18.05 20.78 35.31
C VAL A 266 18.58 19.42 35.75
N MET A 267 19.67 18.97 35.15
CA MET A 267 20.34 17.72 35.52
C MET A 267 21.72 18.01 36.11
N PRO A 268 22.00 17.64 37.37
CA PRO A 268 23.35 17.69 37.91
C PRO A 268 24.21 16.57 37.33
N PHE A 269 25.50 16.81 37.19
CA PHE A 269 26.50 15.78 36.91
C PHE A 269 27.83 16.15 37.57
N GLU A 270 28.66 15.14 37.81
CA GLU A 270 29.97 15.31 38.43
C GLU A 270 31.07 15.04 37.42
N VAL A 271 32.17 15.78 37.52
CA VAL A 271 33.44 15.46 36.87
C VAL A 271 34.41 15.06 37.98
N GLY A 272 34.90 13.83 37.94
CA GLY A 272 35.80 13.24 38.93
C GLY A 272 36.95 12.47 38.28
N ASP A 273 37.51 11.51 39.02
CA ASP A 273 38.70 10.76 38.61
C ASP A 273 38.37 9.51 37.75
N GLU A 274 37.16 8.98 37.85
CA GLU A 274 36.70 7.77 37.14
C GLU A 274 35.30 7.99 36.52
N PHE A 275 34.97 7.21 35.49
CA PHE A 275 33.62 7.17 34.94
C PHE A 275 32.69 6.32 35.83
N GLU A 276 31.53 6.87 36.20
CA GLU A 276 30.48 6.11 36.87
C GLU A 276 29.23 6.05 35.99
N GLU A 277 28.87 4.84 35.53
CA GLU A 277 27.68 4.60 34.72
C GLU A 277 26.40 4.87 35.52
N GLY A 278 25.42 5.48 34.85
CA GLY A 278 24.12 5.79 35.45
C GLY A 278 23.49 7.06 34.91
N VAL A 279 22.31 7.37 35.42
CA VAL A 279 21.55 8.59 35.10
C VAL A 279 21.34 9.38 36.38
N ALA A 280 21.72 10.65 36.38
CA ALA A 280 21.50 11.55 37.50
C ALA A 280 20.02 11.96 37.61
N PRO A 281 19.50 12.17 38.82
CA PRO A 281 18.14 12.67 39.00
C PRO A 281 18.02 14.12 38.51
N ILE A 282 16.98 14.37 37.74
CA ILE A 282 16.64 15.65 37.14
C ILE A 282 15.64 16.40 38.01
N SER A 283 15.83 17.71 38.08
CA SER A 283 14.89 18.63 38.74
C SER A 283 14.01 19.29 37.68
N LEU A 284 12.69 19.07 37.77
CA LEU A 284 11.71 19.77 36.95
C LEU A 284 11.18 21.00 37.71
N PRO A 285 10.93 22.14 37.05
CA PRO A 285 10.50 23.36 37.73
C PRO A 285 9.21 23.21 38.54
N HIS A 286 8.32 22.31 38.13
CA HIS A 286 6.99 22.11 38.73
C HIS A 286 6.98 21.08 39.86
N LEU A 287 8.10 20.39 40.12
CA LEU A 287 8.18 19.33 41.12
C LEU A 287 9.18 19.69 42.22
N GLN A 288 8.80 19.41 43.47
CA GLN A 288 9.64 19.70 44.63
C GLN A 288 10.77 18.68 44.84
N GLN A 289 10.68 17.50 44.23
CA GLN A 289 11.66 16.43 44.38
C GLN A 289 12.31 16.08 43.03
N PRO A 290 13.64 15.89 42.98
CA PRO A 290 14.32 15.36 41.81
C PRO A 290 13.80 13.97 41.47
N LEU A 291 13.67 13.68 40.18
CA LEU A 291 13.19 12.40 39.67
C LEU A 291 14.10 11.91 38.54
N ILE A 292 14.09 10.62 38.24
CA ILE A 292 14.83 10.07 37.11
C ILE A 292 13.83 9.82 35.98
N LEU A 293 13.85 10.63 34.91
CA LEU A 293 13.04 10.37 33.72
C LEU A 293 13.71 9.26 32.90
N GLN A 294 13.18 8.05 33.04
CA GLN A 294 13.56 6.94 32.18
C GLN A 294 12.88 7.13 30.82
N GLY A 295 13.65 7.59 29.84
CA GLY A 295 13.20 7.81 28.47
C GLY A 295 12.71 6.58 27.76
N LYS A 296 11.84 6.82 26.76
CA LYS A 296 11.02 5.88 25.99
C LYS A 296 9.97 5.19 26.88
N GLU A 297 8.70 5.55 26.66
CA GLU A 297 7.50 4.72 26.95
C GLU A 297 7.51 3.36 26.22
N ASP A 298 8.66 2.90 25.71
CA ASP A 298 8.89 1.51 25.30
C ASP A 298 9.52 0.66 26.41
N ASP A 299 9.80 1.22 27.61
CA ASP A 299 10.45 0.45 28.68
C ASP A 299 9.85 0.61 30.09
N THR A 300 8.82 1.43 30.30
CA THR A 300 8.04 1.43 31.57
C THR A 300 7.06 0.26 31.65
N GLU A 301 6.65 -0.31 30.53
CA GLU A 301 5.91 -1.56 30.55
C GLU A 301 6.85 -2.62 31.11
N THR A 302 6.59 -3.05 32.35
CA THR A 302 7.21 -4.25 32.85
C THR A 302 6.84 -5.38 31.89
N PHE A 303 7.62 -6.46 31.89
CA PHE A 303 7.21 -7.68 31.21
C PHE A 303 5.75 -8.04 31.54
N GLU A 304 5.35 -7.80 32.79
CA GLU A 304 4.00 -8.04 33.27
C GLU A 304 2.96 -7.07 32.68
N ASP A 305 3.31 -5.83 32.38
CA ASP A 305 2.42 -4.86 31.73
C ASP A 305 2.23 -5.16 30.24
N LEU A 306 3.29 -5.56 29.53
CA LEU A 306 3.18 -6.10 28.16
C LEU A 306 2.30 -7.35 28.13
N MET A 307 2.40 -8.20 29.15
CA MET A 307 1.54 -9.37 29.27
C MET A 307 0.08 -8.98 29.58
N LYS A 308 -0.16 -7.93 30.38
CA LYS A 308 -1.51 -7.38 30.59
C LYS A 308 -2.08 -6.81 29.30
N ASP A 309 -1.26 -6.18 28.46
CA ASP A 309 -1.71 -5.66 27.17
C ASP A 309 -2.04 -6.78 26.19
N LEU A 310 -1.26 -7.87 26.20
CA LEU A 310 -1.63 -9.09 25.51
C LEU A 310 -2.96 -9.65 26.05
N ASP A 311 -3.21 -9.56 27.36
CA ASP A 311 -4.47 -10.00 27.97
C ASP A 311 -5.67 -9.15 27.58
N LYS A 312 -5.50 -7.85 27.36
CA LYS A 312 -6.56 -6.95 26.89
C LYS A 312 -7.10 -7.32 25.50
N LEU A 313 -6.32 -8.02 24.67
CA LEU A 313 -6.84 -8.48 23.39
C LEU A 313 -8.05 -9.39 23.57
N ILE A 314 -9.05 -9.28 22.71
CA ILE A 314 -10.22 -10.15 22.79
C ILE A 314 -9.84 -11.54 22.26
N GLY A 315 -10.27 -12.58 22.98
CA GLY A 315 -10.05 -13.99 22.60
C GLY A 315 -8.59 -14.44 22.60
N LEU A 316 -8.20 -15.19 21.57
CA LEU A 316 -6.82 -15.67 21.31
C LEU A 316 -6.18 -16.46 22.46
N ARG A 317 -6.98 -17.12 23.29
CA ARG A 317 -6.52 -17.80 24.52
C ARG A 317 -5.32 -18.73 24.29
N GLU A 318 -5.37 -19.56 23.25
CA GLU A 318 -4.28 -20.51 22.94
C GLU A 318 -3.00 -19.80 22.48
N VAL A 319 -3.12 -18.75 21.66
CA VAL A 319 -1.99 -17.93 21.21
C VAL A 319 -1.33 -17.24 22.40
N LYS A 320 -2.14 -16.60 23.26
CA LYS A 320 -1.67 -15.93 24.47
C LYS A 320 -0.94 -16.88 25.41
N GLN A 321 -1.46 -18.08 25.62
CA GLN A 321 -0.81 -19.08 26.47
C GLN A 321 0.52 -19.52 25.88
N LYS A 322 0.57 -19.87 24.59
CA LYS A 322 1.83 -20.24 23.92
C LYS A 322 2.88 -19.11 23.97
N MET A 323 2.44 -17.86 23.81
CA MET A 323 3.33 -16.70 23.93
C MET A 323 3.88 -16.56 25.35
N ARG A 324 3.03 -16.72 26.38
CA ARG A 324 3.47 -16.74 27.78
C ARG A 324 4.52 -17.81 28.00
N ASP A 325 4.20 -19.06 27.65
CA ASP A 325 5.10 -20.19 27.89
C ASP A 325 6.47 -19.96 27.26
N TYR A 326 6.49 -19.43 26.02
CA TYR A 326 7.73 -19.09 25.34
C TYR A 326 8.47 -17.93 25.99
N ALA A 327 7.75 -16.91 26.46
CA ALA A 327 8.33 -15.78 27.14
C ALA A 327 8.95 -16.17 28.50
N HIS A 328 8.29 -17.04 29.27
CA HIS A 328 8.88 -17.63 30.48
C HIS A 328 10.17 -18.40 30.16
N PHE A 329 10.19 -19.16 29.07
CA PHE A 329 11.37 -19.90 28.63
C PHE A 329 12.55 -18.99 28.25
N VAL A 330 12.31 -17.93 27.49
CA VAL A 330 13.37 -16.98 27.12
C VAL A 330 13.90 -16.23 28.34
N ASN A 331 13.03 -15.84 29.28
CA ASN A 331 13.46 -15.21 30.53
C ASN A 331 14.34 -16.16 31.37
N PHE A 332 13.99 -17.44 31.42
CA PHE A 332 14.82 -18.47 32.05
C PHE A 332 16.21 -18.59 31.41
N ILE A 333 16.32 -18.50 30.08
CA ILE A 333 17.62 -18.50 29.39
C ILE A 333 18.43 -17.25 29.76
N ASN A 334 17.81 -16.07 29.79
CA ASN A 334 18.49 -14.84 30.17
C ASN A 334 19.02 -14.90 31.61
N LEU A 335 18.22 -15.41 32.55
CA LEU A 335 18.65 -15.64 33.93
C LEU A 335 19.87 -16.58 34.01
N ARG A 336 19.91 -17.64 33.18
CA ARG A 336 21.07 -18.54 33.11
C ARG A 336 22.31 -17.82 32.59
N LYS A 337 22.18 -16.96 31.58
CA LYS A 337 23.28 -16.13 31.04
C LYS A 337 23.81 -15.14 32.07
N GLU A 338 22.93 -14.46 32.80
CA GLU A 338 23.30 -13.54 33.89
C GLU A 338 24.09 -14.25 34.99
N LYS A 339 23.77 -15.52 35.26
CA LYS A 339 24.50 -16.38 36.20
C LYS A 339 25.78 -16.99 35.61
N GLY A 340 26.17 -16.60 34.40
CA GLY A 340 27.39 -17.08 33.73
C GLY A 340 27.32 -18.52 33.24
N ILE A 341 26.12 -19.12 33.16
CA ILE A 341 25.94 -20.47 32.62
C ILE A 341 25.98 -20.38 31.09
N ILE A 342 26.90 -21.12 30.49
CA ILE A 342 27.08 -21.16 29.03
C ILE A 342 25.92 -21.94 28.41
N GLU A 343 25.06 -21.24 27.66
CA GLU A 343 24.02 -21.84 26.83
C GLU A 343 24.53 -21.94 25.39
N ASN A 344 24.68 -23.15 24.87
CA ASN A 344 25.16 -23.38 23.51
C ASN A 344 24.04 -23.24 22.45
N ASP A 345 22.78 -23.28 22.85
CA ASP A 345 21.63 -23.23 21.95
C ASP A 345 21.15 -21.78 21.73
N LYS A 346 21.08 -21.37 20.45
CA LYS A 346 20.51 -20.07 20.06
C LYS A 346 18.99 -20.08 20.21
N ILE A 347 18.46 -18.99 20.76
CA ILE A 347 17.02 -18.75 20.86
C ILE A 347 16.46 -18.54 19.43
N THR A 348 15.54 -19.40 18.99
CA THR A 348 14.92 -19.30 17.67
C THR A 348 13.66 -18.44 17.73
N LEU A 349 13.64 -17.31 17.02
CA LEU A 349 12.52 -16.34 17.02
C LEU A 349 11.56 -16.52 15.85
N HIS A 350 11.97 -17.25 14.82
CA HIS A 350 11.20 -17.40 13.59
C HIS A 350 9.94 -18.22 13.82
N THR A 351 8.83 -17.70 13.30
CA THR A 351 7.49 -18.10 13.70
C THR A 351 6.55 -18.16 12.49
N VAL A 352 5.58 -19.06 12.52
CA VAL A 352 4.50 -19.14 11.53
C VAL A 352 3.16 -18.85 12.19
N PHE A 353 2.40 -17.93 11.60
CA PHE A 353 1.01 -17.63 11.97
C PHE A 353 0.08 -18.18 10.90
N TYR A 354 -0.92 -18.98 11.28
CA TYR A 354 -1.94 -19.43 10.33
C TYR A 354 -3.35 -19.27 10.87
N GLY A 355 -4.27 -18.83 10.01
CA GLY A 355 -5.67 -18.60 10.34
C GLY A 355 -6.33 -17.63 9.37
N ASN A 356 -7.65 -17.51 9.43
CA ASN A 356 -8.44 -16.67 8.52
C ASN A 356 -8.14 -15.17 8.67
N PRO A 357 -8.54 -14.31 7.73
CA PRO A 357 -8.27 -12.88 7.79
C PRO A 357 -8.98 -12.22 8.97
N GLY A 358 -8.37 -11.18 9.54
CA GLY A 358 -8.98 -10.43 10.64
C GLY A 358 -9.00 -11.15 11.99
N THR A 359 -8.20 -12.20 12.19
CA THR A 359 -8.02 -12.90 13.48
C THR A 359 -6.94 -12.28 14.38
N GLY A 360 -6.36 -11.14 14.00
CA GLY A 360 -5.39 -10.41 14.84
C GLY A 360 -3.90 -10.76 14.65
N LYS A 361 -3.53 -11.48 13.57
CA LYS A 361 -2.13 -11.87 13.27
C LYS A 361 -1.12 -10.70 13.32
N THR A 362 -1.38 -9.62 12.60
CA THR A 362 -0.50 -8.43 12.57
C THR A 362 -0.43 -7.75 13.93
N THR A 363 -1.55 -7.67 14.67
CA THR A 363 -1.58 -7.10 16.02
C THR A 363 -0.70 -7.90 16.97
N VAL A 364 -0.80 -9.23 16.93
CA VAL A 364 0.04 -10.12 17.74
C VAL A 364 1.52 -10.02 17.35
N ALA A 365 1.85 -9.86 16.06
CA ALA A 365 3.24 -9.64 15.62
C ALA A 365 3.83 -8.36 16.25
N LYS A 366 3.05 -7.28 16.34
CA LYS A 366 3.45 -6.02 17.00
C LYS A 366 3.76 -6.21 18.48
N MET A 367 2.90 -6.91 19.22
CA MET A 367 3.17 -7.23 20.62
C MET A 367 4.38 -8.16 20.78
N MET A 368 4.56 -9.12 19.88
CA MET A 368 5.71 -10.02 19.89
C MET A 368 7.03 -9.25 19.70
N GLY A 369 7.05 -8.24 18.83
CA GLY A 369 8.20 -7.35 18.66
C GLY A 369 8.55 -6.57 19.94
N LYS A 370 7.55 -5.94 20.57
CA LYS A 370 7.71 -5.26 21.86
C LYS A 370 8.22 -6.19 22.95
N LEU A 371 7.63 -7.38 23.06
CA LEU A 371 8.01 -8.40 24.03
C LEU A 371 9.46 -8.84 23.83
N TYR A 372 9.87 -9.14 22.61
CA TYR A 372 11.24 -9.56 22.31
C TYR A 372 12.28 -8.47 22.55
N LYS A 373 11.93 -7.20 22.31
CA LYS A 373 12.77 -6.07 22.72
C LYS A 373 12.95 -6.02 24.23
N LYS A 374 11.85 -6.10 24.98
CA LYS A 374 11.87 -6.03 26.44
C LYS A 374 12.68 -7.15 27.07
N MET A 375 12.67 -8.32 26.43
CA MET A 375 13.44 -9.48 26.87
C MET A 375 14.91 -9.44 26.42
N GLY A 376 15.38 -8.36 25.79
CA GLY A 376 16.75 -8.22 25.32
C GLY A 376 17.11 -9.15 24.18
N VAL A 377 16.11 -9.68 23.46
CA VAL A 377 16.31 -10.62 22.35
C VAL A 377 16.37 -9.89 21.01
N LEU A 378 15.69 -8.75 20.90
CA LEU A 378 15.76 -7.82 19.78
C LEU A 378 16.17 -6.43 20.26
N SER A 379 16.87 -5.65 19.44
CA SER A 379 17.37 -4.33 19.83
C SER A 379 16.33 -3.19 19.79
N LYS A 380 15.31 -3.27 18.92
CA LYS A 380 14.34 -2.17 18.65
C LYS A 380 12.87 -2.55 18.85
N GLY A 381 12.46 -3.78 18.54
CA GLY A 381 11.11 -4.31 18.72
C GLY A 381 10.05 -3.83 17.72
N HIS A 382 10.40 -3.05 16.69
CA HIS A 382 9.47 -2.60 15.67
C HIS A 382 9.04 -3.77 14.76
N VAL A 383 7.95 -3.59 14.02
CA VAL A 383 7.50 -4.55 13.00
C VAL A 383 7.57 -3.90 11.63
N TYR A 384 8.23 -4.57 10.70
CA TYR A 384 8.22 -4.22 9.29
C TYR A 384 7.31 -5.21 8.54
N ASP A 385 6.16 -4.72 8.08
CA ASP A 385 5.21 -5.49 7.28
C ASP A 385 5.67 -5.46 5.82
N ALA A 386 5.99 -6.64 5.26
CA ALA A 386 6.47 -6.80 3.89
C ALA A 386 5.48 -7.63 3.07
N ASP A 387 5.15 -7.16 1.87
CA ASP A 387 4.37 -7.91 0.90
C ASP A 387 5.27 -8.61 -0.14
N ARG A 388 4.64 -9.35 -1.07
CA ARG A 388 5.38 -10.02 -2.15
C ARG A 388 6.07 -9.02 -3.10
N ALA A 389 5.48 -7.85 -3.34
CA ALA A 389 6.00 -6.88 -4.31
C ALA A 389 7.30 -6.21 -3.80
N GLU A 390 7.40 -6.03 -2.49
CA GLU A 390 8.61 -5.54 -1.81
C GLU A 390 9.74 -6.56 -1.81
N LEU A 391 9.42 -7.85 -1.71
CA LEU A 391 10.40 -8.93 -1.64
C LEU A 391 10.90 -9.40 -3.01
N VAL A 392 10.06 -9.36 -4.04
CA VAL A 392 10.38 -9.91 -5.37
C VAL A 392 10.85 -8.81 -6.33
N GLY A 393 12.01 -9.01 -6.95
CA GLY A 393 12.54 -8.12 -7.99
C GLY A 393 11.83 -8.29 -9.33
N GLU A 394 11.71 -7.20 -10.08
CA GLU A 394 11.13 -7.23 -11.45
C GLU A 394 12.11 -7.84 -12.48
N TYR A 395 13.42 -7.83 -12.16
CA TYR A 395 14.50 -8.28 -13.05
C TYR A 395 15.44 -9.27 -12.33
N ILE A 396 16.11 -10.12 -13.12
CA ILE A 396 17.08 -11.12 -12.60
C ILE A 396 18.20 -10.41 -11.83
N GLY A 397 18.47 -10.88 -10.61
CA GLY A 397 19.51 -10.34 -9.72
C GLY A 397 19.08 -9.15 -8.85
N GLN A 398 17.85 -8.66 -8.97
CA GLN A 398 17.33 -7.58 -8.11
C GLN A 398 16.60 -8.08 -6.86
N THR A 399 16.09 -9.32 -6.89
CA THR A 399 15.41 -9.95 -5.76
C THR A 399 16.33 -10.04 -4.55
N ALA A 400 17.56 -10.53 -4.71
CA ALA A 400 18.48 -10.64 -3.58
C ALA A 400 18.81 -9.30 -2.87
N PRO A 401 19.13 -8.20 -3.59
CA PRO A 401 19.26 -6.87 -2.98
C PRO A 401 18.00 -6.39 -2.26
N LYS A 402 16.81 -6.54 -2.88
CA LYS A 402 15.53 -6.11 -2.28
C LYS A 402 15.25 -6.84 -0.97
N VAL A 403 15.37 -8.18 -0.95
CA VAL A 403 15.14 -8.98 0.26
C VAL A 403 16.11 -8.57 1.35
N LYS A 404 17.39 -8.32 1.02
CA LYS A 404 18.37 -7.83 1.99
C LYS A 404 18.03 -6.45 2.54
N GLU A 405 17.56 -5.53 1.69
CA GLU A 405 17.12 -4.21 2.13
C GLU A 405 15.93 -4.32 3.10
N VAL A 406 14.94 -5.17 2.78
CA VAL A 406 13.78 -5.44 3.64
C VAL A 406 14.21 -6.07 4.98
N ILE A 407 15.11 -7.06 4.94
CA ILE A 407 15.71 -7.65 6.15
C ILE A 407 16.41 -6.58 6.99
N GLU A 408 17.15 -5.67 6.36
CA GLU A 408 17.87 -4.62 7.07
C GLU A 408 16.93 -3.59 7.70
N LYS A 409 15.85 -3.21 7.00
CA LYS A 409 14.78 -2.38 7.57
C LYS A 409 14.10 -3.04 8.77
N ALA A 410 13.96 -4.36 8.73
CA ALA A 410 13.39 -5.15 9.83
C ALA A 410 14.39 -5.49 10.95
N ARG A 411 15.68 -5.21 10.78
CA ARG A 411 16.73 -5.56 11.75
C ARG A 411 16.56 -4.75 13.05
N GLY A 412 16.67 -5.45 14.17
CA GLY A 412 16.27 -5.01 15.50
C GLY A 412 14.81 -5.29 15.82
N GLY A 413 14.03 -5.84 14.89
CA GLY A 413 12.58 -5.99 15.00
C GLY A 413 12.04 -7.28 14.40
N VAL A 414 10.78 -7.25 14.00
CA VAL A 414 10.06 -8.36 13.37
C VAL A 414 9.86 -8.06 11.88
N LEU A 415 10.32 -8.95 11.01
CA LEU A 415 9.91 -9.00 9.61
C LEU A 415 8.62 -9.82 9.51
N PHE A 416 7.50 -9.15 9.25
CA PHE A 416 6.20 -9.79 9.08
C PHE A 416 5.87 -9.93 7.60
N ILE A 417 5.68 -11.16 7.11
CA ILE A 417 5.33 -11.45 5.72
C ILE A 417 3.92 -12.02 5.70
N ASP A 418 2.94 -11.22 5.29
CA ASP A 418 1.57 -11.70 5.11
C ASP A 418 1.43 -12.46 3.79
N GLU A 419 0.48 -13.41 3.77
CA GLU A 419 0.27 -14.34 2.65
C GLU A 419 1.55 -15.01 2.13
N ALA A 420 2.44 -15.42 3.04
CA ALA A 420 3.77 -15.96 2.73
C ALA A 420 3.72 -17.17 1.77
N TYR A 421 2.63 -17.94 1.77
CA TYR A 421 2.43 -19.04 0.81
C TYR A 421 2.48 -18.61 -0.66
N ALA A 422 2.22 -17.33 -0.94
CA ALA A 422 2.38 -16.78 -2.27
C ALA A 422 3.82 -16.90 -2.78
N LEU A 423 4.83 -16.97 -1.91
CA LEU A 423 6.25 -17.10 -2.26
C LEU A 423 6.64 -18.49 -2.79
N ALA A 424 5.96 -19.57 -2.37
CA ALA A 424 6.32 -20.95 -2.72
C ALA A 424 5.52 -21.56 -3.90
N ARG A 425 5.05 -20.74 -4.84
CA ARG A 425 4.36 -21.27 -6.03
C ARG A 425 5.31 -22.23 -6.78
N SER A 426 4.87 -23.47 -6.96
CA SER A 426 5.73 -24.64 -7.20
C SER A 426 5.96 -25.05 -8.65
N ASN A 427 5.66 -24.22 -9.65
CA ASN A 427 5.84 -24.61 -11.06
C ASN A 427 6.57 -23.53 -11.88
N ASP A 428 7.70 -23.06 -11.37
CA ASP A 428 8.61 -22.15 -12.06
C ASP A 428 9.89 -22.91 -12.40
N ASP A 429 10.00 -23.36 -13.65
CA ASP A 429 11.22 -23.97 -14.21
C ASP A 429 12.03 -22.92 -15.00
N SER A 430 11.80 -21.61 -14.78
CA SER A 430 12.71 -20.61 -15.36
C SER A 430 13.01 -19.33 -14.60
N LYS A 431 12.36 -18.96 -13.47
CA LYS A 431 12.95 -17.94 -12.57
C LYS A 431 12.73 -18.21 -11.08
N ASP A 432 13.84 -18.57 -10.44
CA ASP A 432 14.04 -18.83 -9.01
C ASP A 432 13.57 -17.75 -8.02
N PHE A 433 12.88 -16.66 -8.37
CA PHE A 433 12.77 -15.49 -7.46
C PHE A 433 12.04 -15.76 -6.14
N GLY A 434 10.92 -16.49 -6.14
CA GLY A 434 10.24 -16.85 -4.90
C GLY A 434 11.08 -17.81 -4.04
N ARG A 435 11.76 -18.74 -4.70
CA ARG A 435 12.68 -19.70 -4.07
C ARG A 435 13.94 -19.00 -3.56
N GLU A 436 14.46 -18.03 -4.28
CA GLU A 436 15.60 -17.17 -3.94
C GLU A 436 15.26 -16.33 -2.70
N VAL A 437 14.06 -15.76 -2.62
CA VAL A 437 13.56 -15.11 -1.38
C VAL A 437 13.58 -16.12 -0.23
N ILE A 438 13.01 -17.32 -0.41
CA ILE A 438 12.98 -18.35 0.63
C ILE A 438 14.40 -18.77 1.02
N GLU A 439 15.31 -18.96 0.07
CA GLU A 439 16.70 -19.35 0.30
C GLU A 439 17.48 -18.27 1.03
N ILE A 440 17.27 -17.00 0.71
CA ILE A 440 17.86 -15.86 1.42
C ILE A 440 17.31 -15.77 2.83
N LEU A 441 16.00 -15.92 3.03
CA LEU A 441 15.39 -15.95 4.36
C LEU A 441 15.94 -17.13 5.18
N VAL A 442 16.03 -18.33 4.61
CA VAL A 442 16.60 -19.51 5.29
C VAL A 442 18.09 -19.31 5.60
N LYS A 443 18.84 -18.65 4.71
CA LYS A 443 20.26 -18.29 4.94
C LYS A 443 20.39 -17.29 6.08
N GLU A 444 19.52 -16.27 6.13
CA GLU A 444 19.48 -15.29 7.23
C GLU A 444 19.11 -15.97 8.55
N MET A 445 18.12 -16.87 8.56
CA MET A 445 17.73 -17.66 9.74
C MET A 445 18.86 -18.58 10.25
N SER A 446 19.76 -19.03 9.35
CA SER A 446 20.83 -19.97 9.71
C SER A 446 22.12 -19.24 10.13
N ASN A 447 22.58 -18.30 9.30
CA ASN A 447 23.92 -17.71 9.35
C ASN A 447 23.91 -16.17 9.32
N GLY A 448 22.73 -15.55 9.44
CA GLY A 448 22.61 -14.09 9.47
C GLY A 448 23.28 -13.48 10.72
N PRO A 449 23.46 -12.15 10.74
CA PRO A 449 23.99 -11.42 11.91
C PRO A 449 23.13 -11.60 13.17
N GLY A 450 21.88 -12.04 13.03
CA GLY A 450 20.90 -12.14 14.11
C GLY A 450 20.14 -10.82 14.29
N ASP A 451 19.56 -10.62 15.47
CA ASP A 451 18.77 -9.43 15.83
C ASP A 451 17.56 -9.21 14.90
N ILE A 452 16.84 -10.28 14.54
CA ILE A 452 15.62 -10.21 13.72
C ILE A 452 14.73 -11.42 14.00
N ALA A 453 13.42 -11.18 14.14
CA ALA A 453 12.40 -12.23 14.13
C ALA A 453 11.68 -12.25 12.78
N ILE A 454 11.48 -13.43 12.19
CA ILE A 454 10.77 -13.54 10.90
C ILE A 454 9.45 -14.25 11.17
N VAL A 455 8.34 -13.59 10.86
CA VAL A 455 6.98 -14.10 11.03
C VAL A 455 6.34 -14.29 9.66
N LEU A 456 5.97 -15.53 9.35
CA LEU A 456 5.31 -15.90 8.10
C LEU A 456 3.82 -16.16 8.36
N ALA A 457 2.94 -15.37 7.74
CA ALA A 457 1.50 -15.45 7.95
C ALA A 457 0.74 -15.96 6.71
N GLY A 458 -0.36 -16.68 6.92
CA GLY A 458 -1.25 -17.10 5.82
C GLY A 458 -2.39 -18.03 6.23
N TYR A 459 -3.06 -18.61 5.24
CA TYR A 459 -4.17 -19.54 5.47
C TYR A 459 -3.67 -20.94 5.86
N PRO A 460 -4.41 -21.70 6.70
CA PRO A 460 -3.91 -22.95 7.26
C PRO A 460 -3.49 -24.02 6.23
N LYS A 461 -4.29 -24.21 5.17
CA LYS A 461 -4.01 -25.26 4.15
C LYS A 461 -2.81 -24.86 3.29
N GLU A 462 -2.77 -23.60 2.87
CA GLU A 462 -1.79 -22.99 1.99
C GLU A 462 -0.43 -22.89 2.67
N MET A 463 -0.41 -22.52 3.96
CA MET A 463 0.83 -22.47 4.74
C MET A 463 1.43 -23.86 4.95
N LYS A 464 0.61 -24.90 5.05
CA LYS A 464 1.10 -26.28 5.10
C LYS A 464 1.86 -26.63 3.81
N TYR A 465 1.29 -26.34 2.64
CA TYR A 465 1.98 -26.54 1.35
C TYR A 465 3.25 -25.69 1.23
N PHE A 466 3.20 -24.43 1.68
CA PHE A 466 4.35 -23.52 1.66
C PHE A 466 5.53 -24.06 2.50
N LEU A 467 5.27 -24.55 3.71
CA LEU A 467 6.32 -25.13 4.57
C LEU A 467 6.87 -26.45 4.01
N ASP A 468 6.07 -27.18 3.24
CA ASP A 468 6.46 -28.44 2.62
C ASP A 468 7.30 -28.22 1.36
N SER A 469 7.23 -27.02 0.77
CA SER A 469 8.01 -26.65 -0.42
C SER A 469 9.52 -26.56 -0.18
N ASN A 470 9.94 -26.21 1.04
CA ASN A 470 11.35 -26.10 1.39
C ASN A 470 11.58 -26.69 2.80
N PRO A 471 12.22 -27.87 2.89
CA PRO A 471 12.56 -28.50 4.17
C PRO A 471 13.37 -27.59 5.10
N GLY A 472 14.08 -26.62 4.52
CA GLY A 472 14.85 -25.64 5.27
C GLY A 472 14.00 -24.74 6.16
N LEU A 473 12.79 -24.36 5.74
CA LEU A 473 11.87 -23.57 6.57
C LEU A 473 11.42 -24.36 7.80
N ARG A 474 10.99 -25.62 7.60
CA ARG A 474 10.54 -26.51 8.69
C ARG A 474 11.61 -26.76 9.75
N SER A 475 12.89 -26.75 9.40
CA SER A 475 13.96 -27.00 10.38
C SER A 475 14.37 -25.77 11.20
N ARG A 476 14.18 -24.55 10.69
CA ARG A 476 14.54 -23.30 11.39
C ARG A 476 13.37 -22.67 12.14
N ILE A 477 12.13 -22.92 11.70
CA ILE A 477 10.92 -22.40 12.35
C ILE A 477 10.41 -23.46 13.33
N LYS A 478 10.46 -23.13 14.62
CA LYS A 478 10.00 -24.02 15.71
C LYS A 478 8.64 -23.62 16.28
N HIS A 479 8.19 -22.39 16.02
CA HIS A 479 6.98 -21.82 16.63
C HIS A 479 5.84 -21.71 15.63
N PHE A 480 4.69 -22.27 16.01
CA PHE A 480 3.49 -22.35 15.19
C PHE A 480 2.28 -21.89 16.01
N TYR A 481 1.68 -20.77 15.58
CA TYR A 481 0.51 -20.17 16.21
C TYR A 481 -0.70 -20.29 15.27
N GLU A 482 -1.73 -20.96 15.77
CA GLU A 482 -3.03 -21.06 15.13
C GLU A 482 -3.91 -19.92 15.63
N PHE A 483 -4.54 -19.20 14.69
CA PHE A 483 -5.45 -18.11 14.95
C PHE A 483 -6.86 -18.55 14.54
N PRO A 484 -7.65 -19.12 15.46
CA PRO A 484 -9.01 -19.55 15.17
C PRO A 484 -9.92 -18.35 14.88
N ASP A 485 -11.05 -18.60 14.22
CA ASP A 485 -12.11 -17.60 14.07
C ASP A 485 -12.64 -17.20 15.46
N TYR A 486 -12.94 -15.92 15.64
CA TYR A 486 -13.54 -15.42 16.88
C TYR A 486 -14.96 -15.95 17.04
N ILE A 487 -15.30 -16.40 18.25
CA ILE A 487 -16.67 -16.81 18.57
C ILE A 487 -17.61 -15.59 18.60
N PRO A 488 -18.95 -15.76 18.46
CA PRO A 488 -19.87 -14.62 18.45
C PRO A 488 -19.74 -13.69 19.66
N GLN A 489 -19.47 -14.22 20.85
CA GLN A 489 -19.25 -13.43 22.06
C GLN A 489 -18.03 -12.51 21.91
N GLU A 490 -16.91 -13.04 21.42
CA GLU A 490 -15.69 -12.27 21.13
C GLU A 490 -15.94 -11.23 20.03
N LEU A 491 -16.71 -11.57 18.99
CA LEU A 491 -17.09 -10.61 17.94
C LEU A 491 -17.99 -9.48 18.48
N TYR A 492 -18.81 -9.74 19.50
CA TYR A 492 -19.60 -8.69 20.16
C TYR A 492 -18.71 -7.75 20.96
N GLU A 493 -17.73 -8.28 21.69
CA GLU A 493 -16.75 -7.46 22.41
C GLU A 493 -15.93 -6.61 21.43
N ILE A 494 -15.57 -7.15 20.26
CA ILE A 494 -14.87 -6.40 19.20
C ILE A 494 -15.78 -5.29 18.66
N ALA A 495 -17.09 -5.55 18.54
CA ALA A 495 -18.06 -4.55 18.10
C ALA A 495 -18.16 -3.39 19.10
N ASP A 496 -18.19 -3.70 20.40
CA ASP A 496 -18.21 -2.70 21.47
C ASP A 496 -16.92 -1.87 21.47
N PHE A 497 -15.75 -2.50 21.31
CA PHE A 497 -14.46 -1.81 21.17
C PHE A 497 -14.44 -0.88 19.95
N ALA A 498 -14.85 -1.37 18.78
CA ALA A 498 -14.89 -0.59 17.55
C ALA A 498 -15.89 0.58 17.65
N ALA A 499 -16.99 0.43 18.39
CA ALA A 499 -17.96 1.50 18.64
C ALA A 499 -17.33 2.67 19.43
N ILE A 500 -16.60 2.33 20.51
CA ILE A 500 -15.89 3.32 21.35
C ILE A 500 -14.83 4.05 20.52
N GLU A 501 -13.99 3.31 19.78
CA GLU A 501 -12.95 3.90 18.92
C GLU A 501 -13.54 4.86 17.88
N LYS A 502 -14.71 4.52 17.33
CA LYS A 502 -15.40 5.34 16.33
C LYS A 502 -16.28 6.43 16.96
N GLY A 503 -16.35 6.54 18.28
CA GLY A 503 -17.15 7.55 19.00
C GLY A 503 -18.65 7.41 18.77
N VAL A 504 -19.18 6.18 18.72
CA VAL A 504 -20.60 5.91 18.50
C VAL A 504 -21.19 5.03 19.61
N ILE A 505 -22.47 5.24 19.90
CA ILE A 505 -23.25 4.44 20.86
C ILE A 505 -24.47 3.84 20.16
N PHE A 506 -24.88 2.64 20.56
CA PHE A 506 -26.05 1.98 19.96
C PHE A 506 -27.29 2.10 20.85
N ALA A 507 -28.44 2.37 20.24
CA ALA A 507 -29.72 2.13 20.86
C ALA A 507 -29.91 0.62 21.16
N GLU A 508 -30.73 0.28 22.16
CA GLU A 508 -30.86 -1.10 22.64
C GLU A 508 -31.36 -2.08 21.55
N ASP A 509 -32.28 -1.63 20.71
CA ASP A 509 -32.84 -2.37 19.58
C ASP A 509 -31.84 -2.51 18.42
N ALA A 510 -31.07 -1.46 18.13
CA ALA A 510 -29.97 -1.46 17.17
C ALA A 510 -28.90 -2.47 17.56
N LEU A 511 -28.51 -2.50 18.84
CA LEU A 511 -27.51 -3.44 19.37
C LEU A 511 -27.99 -4.89 19.26
N LYS A 512 -29.25 -5.17 19.56
CA LYS A 512 -29.84 -6.52 19.39
C LYS A 512 -29.77 -6.97 17.92
N LYS A 513 -30.08 -6.08 16.98
CA LYS A 513 -30.02 -6.37 15.55
C LYS A 513 -28.58 -6.61 15.07
N LEU A 514 -27.62 -5.79 15.52
CA LEU A 514 -26.20 -5.96 15.23
C LEU A 514 -25.67 -7.33 15.71
N LYS A 515 -25.98 -7.70 16.96
CA LYS A 515 -25.59 -9.01 17.51
C LYS A 515 -26.20 -10.17 16.72
N TRP A 516 -27.47 -10.03 16.30
CA TRP A 516 -28.12 -11.04 15.44
C TRP A 516 -27.41 -11.18 14.09
N ILE A 517 -27.04 -10.06 13.45
CA ILE A 517 -26.29 -10.04 12.18
C ILE A 517 -24.96 -10.81 12.32
N ILE A 518 -24.17 -10.47 13.34
CA ILE A 518 -22.88 -11.11 13.61
C ILE A 518 -23.04 -12.63 13.79
N LEU A 519 -24.05 -13.05 14.57
CA LEU A 519 -24.34 -14.46 14.79
C LEU A 519 -24.71 -15.22 13.50
N GLN A 520 -25.52 -14.61 12.63
CA GLN A 520 -25.89 -15.23 11.35
C GLN A 520 -24.68 -15.36 10.43
N SER A 521 -23.85 -14.32 10.33
CA SER A 521 -22.62 -14.37 9.52
C SER A 521 -21.65 -15.43 10.03
N TYR A 522 -21.46 -15.55 11.34
CA TYR A 522 -20.62 -16.59 11.94
C TYR A 522 -21.12 -18.01 11.65
N ARG A 523 -22.45 -18.22 11.62
CA ARG A 523 -23.05 -19.54 11.28
C ARG A 523 -22.87 -19.92 9.81
N LYS A 524 -22.83 -18.94 8.90
CA LYS A 524 -22.67 -19.12 7.46
C LYS A 524 -21.21 -19.05 7.01
N ARG A 525 -20.25 -18.91 7.94
CA ARG A 525 -18.85 -18.64 7.65
C ARG A 525 -18.18 -19.80 6.89
N ASP A 526 -17.16 -19.46 6.11
CA ASP A 526 -16.27 -20.39 5.42
C ASP A 526 -14.80 -20.09 5.75
N SER A 527 -13.87 -20.65 4.98
CA SER A 527 -12.42 -20.44 5.15
C SER A 527 -11.93 -19.03 4.79
N SER A 528 -12.82 -18.11 4.39
CA SER A 528 -12.49 -16.72 4.03
C SER A 528 -13.09 -15.70 5.00
N PHE A 529 -13.71 -16.15 6.10
CA PHE A 529 -14.41 -15.28 7.02
C PHE A 529 -13.52 -14.17 7.60
N GLY A 530 -13.98 -12.92 7.50
CA GLY A 530 -13.20 -11.73 7.80
C GLY A 530 -13.05 -11.37 9.29
N ASN A 531 -13.69 -12.10 10.21
CA ASN A 531 -13.53 -11.94 11.67
C ASN A 531 -13.63 -10.47 12.14
N ALA A 532 -12.61 -9.93 12.82
CA ALA A 532 -12.63 -8.55 13.30
C ALA A 532 -12.81 -7.54 12.15
N ARG A 533 -12.19 -7.77 10.97
CA ARG A 533 -12.37 -6.88 9.80
C ARG A 533 -13.84 -6.76 9.40
N PHE A 534 -14.58 -7.87 9.47
CA PHE A 534 -16.02 -7.88 9.21
C PHE A 534 -16.80 -7.05 10.23
N VAL A 535 -16.43 -7.12 11.51
CA VAL A 535 -17.08 -6.32 12.56
C VAL A 535 -16.77 -4.84 12.42
N PHE A 536 -15.51 -4.47 12.16
CA PHE A 536 -15.13 -3.07 11.91
C PHE A 536 -15.88 -2.48 10.71
N ASP A 537 -16.00 -3.22 9.61
CA ASP A 537 -16.79 -2.82 8.45
C ASP A 537 -18.28 -2.59 8.80
N LEU A 538 -18.86 -3.47 9.62
CA LEU A 538 -20.23 -3.30 10.11
C LEU A 538 -20.43 -1.99 10.89
N ILE A 539 -19.51 -1.67 11.81
CA ILE A 539 -19.58 -0.45 12.62
C ILE A 539 -19.37 0.79 11.74
N ASP A 540 -18.45 0.74 10.78
CA ASP A 540 -18.23 1.84 9.84
C ASP A 540 -19.47 2.09 8.97
N LYS A 541 -20.11 1.05 8.45
CA LYS A 541 -21.39 1.17 7.71
C LYS A 541 -22.51 1.73 8.59
N ALA A 542 -22.59 1.32 9.86
CA ALA A 542 -23.55 1.86 10.82
C ALA A 542 -23.35 3.38 11.04
N LYS A 543 -22.09 3.80 11.24
CA LYS A 543 -21.72 5.22 11.43
C LYS A 543 -21.96 6.06 10.17
N GLN A 544 -21.69 5.52 8.98
CA GLN A 544 -22.01 6.19 7.72
C GLN A 544 -23.52 6.42 7.58
N ASN A 545 -24.33 5.40 7.91
CA ASN A 545 -25.79 5.52 7.87
C ASN A 545 -26.32 6.53 8.90
N LEU A 546 -25.71 6.61 10.09
CA LEU A 546 -25.95 7.66 11.06
C LEU A 546 -25.69 9.05 10.46
N GLY A 547 -24.52 9.25 9.85
CA GLY A 547 -24.18 10.53 9.19
C GLY A 547 -25.17 10.92 8.10
N ILE A 548 -25.55 9.98 7.22
CA ILE A 548 -26.56 10.19 6.18
C ILE A 548 -27.90 10.57 6.82
N ARG A 549 -28.33 9.87 7.88
CA ARG A 549 -29.58 10.16 8.59
C ARG A 549 -29.59 11.59 9.12
N ILE A 550 -28.57 11.98 9.89
CA ILE A 550 -28.48 13.32 10.51
C ILE A 550 -28.53 14.43 9.46
N ILE A 551 -27.80 14.28 8.35
CA ILE A 551 -27.81 15.27 7.25
C ILE A 551 -29.19 15.31 6.58
N SER A 552 -29.79 14.16 6.31
CA SER A 552 -31.08 14.07 5.61
C SER A 552 -32.27 14.59 6.43
N THR A 553 -32.20 14.54 7.75
CA THR A 553 -33.26 15.03 8.65
C THR A 553 -33.16 16.54 8.91
N GLY A 554 -32.18 17.24 8.31
CA GLY A 554 -32.04 18.69 8.44
C GLY A 554 -31.64 19.17 9.84
N GLN A 555 -31.13 18.27 10.70
CA GLN A 555 -30.54 18.64 11.99
C GLN A 555 -29.20 19.33 11.73
N SER A 556 -29.24 20.66 11.63
CA SER A 556 -28.06 21.53 11.49
C SER A 556 -27.32 21.70 12.82
N VAL A 557 -25.99 21.86 12.73
CA VAL A 557 -24.95 22.52 13.58
C VAL A 557 -25.08 22.56 15.13
N ASP A 558 -26.28 22.59 15.70
CA ASP A 558 -26.57 22.61 17.15
C ASP A 558 -27.07 21.26 17.70
N ALA A 559 -26.85 20.15 16.98
CA ALA A 559 -27.24 18.83 17.44
C ALA A 559 -26.37 18.41 18.65
N ASP A 560 -27.03 18.00 19.74
CA ASP A 560 -26.39 17.49 20.95
C ASP A 560 -25.43 16.33 20.64
N GLU A 561 -24.30 16.26 21.33
CA GLU A 561 -23.22 15.27 21.10
C GLU A 561 -23.75 13.83 21.15
N THR A 562 -24.73 13.60 22.02
CA THR A 562 -25.46 12.34 22.14
C THR A 562 -26.17 11.96 20.84
N VAL A 563 -26.79 12.91 20.13
CA VAL A 563 -27.52 12.66 18.87
C VAL A 563 -26.58 12.38 17.72
N LEU A 564 -25.42 13.07 17.69
CA LEU A 564 -24.37 12.88 16.70
C LEU A 564 -23.64 11.53 16.84
N SER A 565 -23.81 10.87 17.99
CA SER A 565 -23.14 9.61 18.31
C SER A 565 -24.11 8.40 18.36
N LEU A 566 -25.43 8.62 18.44
CA LEU A 566 -26.42 7.55 18.64
C LEU A 566 -26.86 6.86 17.34
N ILE A 567 -26.40 5.63 17.16
CA ILE A 567 -26.84 4.70 16.11
C ILE A 567 -28.17 4.08 16.52
N THR A 568 -29.18 4.19 15.65
CA THR A 568 -30.51 3.62 15.87
C THR A 568 -30.77 2.41 14.98
N LEU A 569 -31.86 1.70 15.23
CA LEU A 569 -32.26 0.53 14.43
C LEU A 569 -32.40 0.84 12.94
N ALA A 570 -32.79 2.07 12.57
CA ALA A 570 -32.88 2.49 11.18
C ALA A 570 -31.52 2.49 10.48
N ASP A 571 -30.44 2.82 11.19
CA ASP A 571 -29.09 2.84 10.62
C ASP A 571 -28.58 1.42 10.41
N ILE A 572 -28.85 0.51 11.36
CA ILE A 572 -28.49 -0.91 11.26
C ILE A 572 -29.29 -1.62 10.17
N ASN A 573 -30.58 -1.34 10.04
CA ASN A 573 -31.41 -1.93 8.99
C ASN A 573 -31.00 -1.49 7.59
N LYS A 574 -30.39 -0.30 7.46
CA LYS A 574 -29.77 0.18 6.23
C LYS A 574 -28.39 -0.39 5.99
N ILE A 575 -27.79 -1.08 6.98
CA ILE A 575 -26.55 -1.83 6.74
C ILE A 575 -26.92 -2.96 5.80
N GLN A 576 -26.71 -2.69 4.53
CA GLN A 576 -26.36 -3.71 3.58
C GLN A 576 -25.01 -4.24 4.06
N LEU A 577 -25.06 -5.22 4.97
CA LEU A 577 -24.07 -6.30 4.98
C LEU A 577 -23.87 -6.58 3.51
N ASP A 578 -22.65 -6.45 2.98
CA ASP A 578 -22.44 -6.68 1.56
C ASP A 578 -23.28 -7.89 1.24
N PRO A 579 -24.39 -7.70 0.51
CA PRO A 579 -24.96 -8.84 -0.10
C PRO A 579 -23.77 -9.29 -0.94
N ILE A 580 -23.56 -10.58 -1.05
CA ILE A 580 -23.11 -11.10 -2.32
C ILE A 580 -23.79 -10.23 -3.38
N LYS A 581 -23.03 -9.27 -3.98
CA LYS A 581 -23.55 -7.95 -4.42
C LYS A 581 -25.01 -8.07 -4.76
N SER A 582 -25.93 -7.48 -3.99
CA SER A 582 -27.36 -7.73 -4.22
C SER A 582 -27.59 -7.34 -5.64
N LYS A 583 -27.74 -8.36 -6.49
CA LYS A 583 -27.88 -8.15 -7.90
C LYS A 583 -29.10 -7.25 -8.00
N PRO A 584 -29.09 -6.23 -8.87
CA PRO A 584 -30.36 -5.60 -9.21
C PRO A 584 -31.37 -6.74 -9.45
N GLU A 585 -32.54 -6.68 -8.80
CA GLU A 585 -33.63 -7.61 -9.12
C GLU A 585 -34.04 -7.31 -10.55
N ILE A 586 -33.32 -7.91 -11.49
CA ILE A 586 -33.60 -7.76 -12.92
C ILE A 586 -34.82 -8.65 -13.15
N PRO A 587 -35.98 -8.07 -13.51
CA PRO A 587 -37.15 -8.87 -13.80
C PRO A 587 -36.87 -9.78 -14.99
N VAL A 588 -37.41 -11.00 -14.94
CA VAL A 588 -37.28 -11.95 -16.05
C VAL A 588 -38.00 -11.38 -17.27
N ASP A 589 -37.24 -11.15 -18.34
CA ASP A 589 -37.74 -10.74 -19.65
C ASP A 589 -38.12 -11.99 -20.46
N ASN A 590 -39.41 -12.34 -20.41
CA ASN A 590 -39.91 -13.54 -21.10
C ASN A 590 -39.93 -13.40 -22.63
N GLU A 591 -39.99 -12.18 -23.16
CA GLU A 591 -39.97 -11.95 -24.61
C GLU A 591 -38.56 -12.19 -25.14
N LEU A 592 -37.56 -11.56 -24.52
CA LEU A 592 -36.15 -11.74 -24.86
C LEU A 592 -35.69 -13.19 -24.67
N LEU A 593 -36.21 -13.89 -23.66
CA LEU A 593 -35.88 -15.30 -23.42
C LEU A 593 -36.42 -16.19 -24.53
N THR A 594 -37.66 -15.97 -24.98
CA THR A 594 -38.26 -16.70 -26.09
C THR A 594 -37.48 -16.47 -27.39
N GLU A 595 -37.10 -15.21 -27.66
CA GLU A 595 -36.30 -14.85 -28.82
C GLU A 595 -34.93 -15.55 -28.81
N ALA A 596 -34.20 -15.51 -27.69
CA ALA A 596 -32.88 -16.11 -27.56
C ALA A 596 -32.92 -17.65 -27.65
N LEU A 597 -33.96 -18.30 -27.10
CA LEU A 597 -34.16 -19.74 -27.24
C LEU A 597 -34.50 -20.14 -28.68
N HIS A 598 -35.33 -19.35 -29.37
CA HIS A 598 -35.60 -19.58 -30.79
C HIS A 598 -34.32 -19.42 -31.64
N GLU A 599 -33.50 -18.42 -31.35
CA GLU A 599 -32.17 -18.26 -31.99
C GLU A 599 -31.30 -19.50 -31.77
N LEU A 600 -31.24 -20.03 -30.54
CA LEU A 600 -30.51 -21.27 -30.20
C LEU A 600 -31.04 -22.48 -30.97
N ASP A 601 -32.36 -22.69 -30.97
CA ASP A 601 -32.99 -23.86 -31.57
C ASP A 601 -32.86 -23.86 -33.10
N SER A 602 -32.79 -22.67 -33.72
CA SER A 602 -32.56 -22.49 -35.15
C SER A 602 -31.15 -22.85 -35.64
N LEU A 603 -30.18 -23.01 -34.72
CA LEU A 603 -28.83 -23.42 -35.09
C LEU A 603 -28.83 -24.88 -35.57
N ILE A 604 -28.04 -25.18 -36.60
CA ILE A 604 -27.93 -26.55 -37.11
C ILE A 604 -27.05 -27.36 -36.16
N GLY A 605 -27.48 -28.58 -35.82
CA GLY A 605 -26.76 -29.52 -34.95
C GLY A 605 -26.68 -29.11 -33.48
N ILE A 606 -25.56 -29.44 -32.81
CA ILE A 606 -25.24 -29.13 -31.40
C ILE A 606 -26.34 -29.54 -30.39
N ASN A 607 -27.04 -30.64 -30.66
CA ASN A 607 -28.22 -31.08 -29.89
C ASN A 607 -27.94 -31.28 -28.40
N LEU A 608 -26.76 -31.78 -28.05
CA LEU A 608 -26.34 -31.95 -26.65
C LEU A 608 -26.26 -30.59 -25.93
N VAL A 609 -25.63 -29.60 -26.56
CA VAL A 609 -25.50 -28.24 -26.02
C VAL A 609 -26.87 -27.57 -25.89
N LYS A 610 -27.75 -27.71 -26.89
CA LYS A 610 -29.13 -27.20 -26.81
C LYS A 610 -29.86 -27.79 -25.61
N LYS A 611 -29.79 -29.10 -25.42
CA LYS A 611 -30.41 -29.80 -24.31
C LYS A 611 -29.90 -29.28 -22.96
N GLU A 612 -28.59 -29.16 -22.80
CA GLU A 612 -27.98 -28.65 -21.55
C GLU A 612 -28.37 -27.20 -21.23
N ILE A 613 -28.52 -26.34 -22.26
CA ILE A 613 -28.97 -24.96 -22.08
C ILE A 613 -30.46 -24.91 -21.70
N HIS A 614 -31.32 -25.71 -22.33
CA HIS A 614 -32.74 -25.80 -21.96
C HIS A 614 -32.92 -26.32 -20.52
N GLU A 615 -32.17 -27.37 -20.14
CA GLU A 615 -32.15 -27.87 -18.76
C GLU A 615 -31.70 -26.78 -17.75
N LEU A 616 -30.69 -25.98 -18.11
CA LEU A 616 -30.26 -24.84 -17.28
C LEU A 616 -31.37 -23.80 -17.13
N VAL A 617 -32.06 -23.45 -18.23
CA VAL A 617 -33.16 -22.49 -18.21
C VAL A 617 -34.30 -22.98 -17.31
N ASP A 618 -34.64 -24.26 -17.39
CA ASP A 618 -35.68 -24.88 -16.56
C ASP A 618 -35.31 -24.88 -15.07
N ILE A 619 -34.07 -25.25 -14.74
CA ILE A 619 -33.55 -25.20 -13.37
C ILE A 619 -33.59 -23.77 -12.83
N VAL A 620 -33.13 -22.78 -13.60
CA VAL A 620 -33.12 -21.38 -13.17
C VAL A 620 -34.54 -20.86 -12.97
N ARG A 621 -35.46 -21.15 -13.91
CA ARG A 621 -36.89 -20.76 -13.80
C ARG A 621 -37.57 -21.39 -12.58
N TYR A 622 -37.30 -22.66 -12.29
CA TYR A 622 -37.84 -23.35 -11.13
C TYR A 622 -37.36 -22.71 -9.82
N ASN A 623 -36.06 -22.40 -9.73
CA ASN A 623 -35.48 -21.75 -8.54
C ASN A 623 -36.05 -20.33 -8.34
N LEU A 624 -36.16 -19.54 -9.42
CA LEU A 624 -36.76 -18.20 -9.39
C LEU A 624 -38.22 -18.22 -8.92
N LYS A 625 -39.01 -19.22 -9.35
CA LYS A 625 -40.41 -19.39 -8.89
C LYS A 625 -40.54 -19.87 -7.45
N SER A 626 -39.57 -20.63 -6.96
CA SER A 626 -39.63 -21.26 -5.63
C SER A 626 -39.11 -20.35 -4.50
N GLY A 627 -38.67 -19.12 -4.82
CA GLY A 627 -38.18 -18.16 -3.82
C GLY A 627 -36.87 -18.56 -3.14
N HIS A 628 -36.13 -19.53 -3.69
CA HIS A 628 -34.83 -19.92 -3.18
C HIS A 628 -33.76 -18.94 -3.72
N GLU A 629 -32.99 -18.30 -2.82
CA GLU A 629 -31.79 -17.51 -3.15
C GLU A 629 -30.62 -18.41 -3.61
N THR A 630 -30.82 -19.25 -4.62
CA THR A 630 -29.88 -20.30 -5.04
C THR A 630 -29.06 -19.95 -6.28
N LEU A 631 -29.14 -18.72 -6.81
CA LEU A 631 -28.22 -18.26 -7.86
C LEU A 631 -26.75 -18.26 -7.40
N ASN A 632 -26.49 -18.25 -6.09
CA ASN A 632 -25.15 -18.36 -5.50
C ASN A 632 -24.61 -19.79 -5.38
N GLN A 633 -25.38 -20.82 -5.76
CA GLN A 633 -24.91 -22.21 -5.74
C GLN A 633 -24.37 -22.69 -7.09
N TYR A 634 -24.71 -22.01 -8.19
CA TYR A 634 -24.21 -22.36 -9.52
C TYR A 634 -23.04 -21.44 -9.85
N PHE A 635 -21.83 -21.99 -9.96
CA PHE A 635 -20.81 -21.29 -10.73
C PHE A 635 -21.31 -21.35 -12.19
N LEU A 636 -21.46 -20.21 -12.86
CA LEU A 636 -21.93 -20.17 -14.26
C LEU A 636 -20.76 -19.93 -15.21
N HIS A 637 -19.52 -20.02 -14.72
CA HIS A 637 -18.34 -20.05 -15.55
C HIS A 637 -18.32 -21.37 -16.32
N THR A 638 -18.19 -21.28 -17.63
CA THR A 638 -18.48 -22.41 -18.52
C THR A 638 -17.30 -22.69 -19.44
N VAL A 639 -16.93 -23.95 -19.57
CA VAL A 639 -15.89 -24.43 -20.48
C VAL A 639 -16.53 -24.93 -21.77
N PHE A 640 -16.08 -24.43 -22.91
CA PHE A 640 -16.57 -24.82 -24.24
C PHE A 640 -15.53 -25.70 -24.90
N LEU A 641 -15.80 -27.00 -25.01
CA LEU A 641 -14.91 -27.98 -25.62
C LEU A 641 -15.35 -28.30 -27.04
N GLY A 642 -14.44 -28.24 -28.00
CA GLY A 642 -14.69 -28.77 -29.35
C GLY A 642 -13.84 -28.13 -30.43
N ASN A 643 -13.87 -28.70 -31.63
CA ASN A 643 -13.05 -28.24 -32.74
C ASN A 643 -13.48 -26.87 -33.29
N PRO A 644 -12.62 -26.12 -34.01
CA PRO A 644 -12.96 -24.84 -34.60
C PRO A 644 -14.17 -24.95 -35.53
N GLY A 645 -14.96 -23.88 -35.60
CA GLY A 645 -16.10 -23.84 -36.52
C GLY A 645 -17.31 -24.68 -36.09
N THR A 646 -17.41 -25.09 -34.83
CA THR A 646 -18.60 -25.78 -34.24
C THR A 646 -19.62 -24.82 -33.62
N GLY A 647 -19.43 -23.50 -33.74
CA GLY A 647 -20.41 -22.50 -33.28
C GLY A 647 -20.24 -21.99 -31.83
N LYS A 648 -19.11 -22.29 -31.16
CA LYS A 648 -18.83 -21.89 -29.76
C LYS A 648 -19.11 -20.41 -29.45
N THR A 649 -18.53 -19.49 -30.23
CA THR A 649 -18.70 -18.04 -30.02
C THR A 649 -20.15 -17.59 -30.25
N THR A 650 -20.83 -18.16 -31.25
CA THR A 650 -22.25 -17.89 -31.53
C THR A 650 -23.12 -18.31 -30.35
N VAL A 651 -22.91 -19.52 -29.82
CA VAL A 651 -23.65 -20.02 -28.66
C VAL A 651 -23.33 -19.22 -27.39
N ALA A 652 -22.09 -18.81 -27.18
CA ALA A 652 -21.70 -17.97 -26.04
C ALA A 652 -22.49 -16.64 -26.01
N ARG A 653 -22.71 -16.04 -27.18
CA ARG A 653 -23.50 -14.82 -27.33
C ARG A 653 -24.98 -15.03 -27.01
N ILE A 654 -25.54 -16.15 -27.45
CA ILE A 654 -26.93 -16.52 -27.16
C ILE A 654 -27.11 -16.81 -25.66
N ILE A 655 -26.16 -17.52 -25.03
CA ILE A 655 -26.19 -17.75 -23.58
C ILE A 655 -26.12 -16.43 -22.80
N ALA A 656 -25.31 -15.46 -23.23
CA ALA A 656 -25.27 -14.14 -22.59
C ALA A 656 -26.63 -13.41 -22.67
N LYS A 657 -27.34 -13.51 -23.81
CA LYS A 657 -28.72 -13.01 -23.95
C LYS A 657 -29.69 -13.75 -23.03
N ILE A 658 -29.61 -15.08 -22.96
CA ILE A 658 -30.44 -15.91 -22.06
C ILE A 658 -30.22 -15.52 -20.60
N TYR A 659 -28.96 -15.32 -20.17
CA TYR A 659 -28.63 -14.91 -18.81
C TYR A 659 -29.19 -13.53 -18.45
N ARG A 660 -29.19 -12.59 -19.39
CA ARG A 660 -29.87 -11.30 -19.20
C ARG A 660 -31.38 -11.46 -19.10
N ALA A 661 -31.97 -12.25 -20.00
CA ALA A 661 -33.41 -12.49 -20.02
C ALA A 661 -33.91 -13.18 -18.73
N LEU A 662 -33.09 -14.05 -18.14
CA LEU A 662 -33.36 -14.70 -16.85
C LEU A 662 -33.03 -13.83 -15.62
N GLY A 663 -32.55 -12.59 -15.82
CA GLY A 663 -32.18 -11.69 -14.73
C GLY A 663 -30.91 -12.09 -13.97
N ILE A 664 -30.06 -12.93 -14.56
CA ILE A 664 -28.82 -13.41 -13.93
C ILE A 664 -27.70 -12.35 -14.03
N ILE A 665 -27.65 -11.61 -15.13
CA ILE A 665 -26.69 -10.51 -15.42
C ILE A 665 -27.41 -9.29 -16.01
N GLU A 666 -26.86 -8.09 -15.76
CA GLU A 666 -27.50 -6.81 -16.05
C GLU A 666 -27.63 -6.48 -17.55
N ARG A 667 -26.56 -6.69 -18.32
CA ARG A 667 -26.43 -6.18 -19.69
C ARG A 667 -26.41 -7.26 -20.76
N GLY A 668 -25.98 -8.48 -20.43
CA GLY A 668 -26.00 -9.62 -21.37
C GLY A 668 -25.09 -9.50 -22.58
N HIS A 669 -24.13 -8.55 -22.57
CA HIS A 669 -23.17 -8.39 -23.65
C HIS A 669 -22.02 -9.38 -23.53
N LEU A 670 -21.42 -9.71 -24.68
CA LEU A 670 -20.26 -10.60 -24.77
C LEU A 670 -19.01 -9.79 -25.08
N VAL A 671 -17.98 -9.89 -24.23
CA VAL A 671 -16.65 -9.34 -24.48
C VAL A 671 -15.74 -10.49 -24.91
N GLU A 672 -15.41 -10.53 -26.20
CA GLU A 672 -14.54 -11.56 -26.77
C GLU A 672 -13.07 -11.12 -26.69
N THR A 673 -12.19 -12.04 -26.29
CA THR A 673 -10.75 -11.84 -26.23
C THR A 673 -10.01 -13.17 -26.44
N ASP A 674 -8.74 -13.08 -26.81
CA ASP A 674 -7.81 -14.20 -26.88
C ASP A 674 -6.57 -13.90 -26.01
N ARG A 675 -5.50 -14.69 -26.16
CA ARG A 675 -4.22 -14.43 -25.47
C ARG A 675 -3.67 -13.04 -25.79
N GLN A 676 -3.75 -12.55 -27.02
CA GLN A 676 -3.19 -11.24 -27.39
C GLN A 676 -3.96 -10.09 -26.74
N GLY A 677 -5.27 -10.25 -26.53
CA GLY A 677 -6.11 -9.28 -25.85
C GLY A 677 -5.89 -9.21 -24.34
N LEU A 678 -5.36 -10.25 -23.70
CA LEU A 678 -5.14 -10.32 -22.25
C LEU A 678 -3.67 -10.12 -21.84
N VAL A 679 -2.73 -10.62 -22.65
CA VAL A 679 -1.29 -10.53 -22.40
C VAL A 679 -0.75 -9.22 -22.94
N ALA A 680 0.02 -8.50 -22.12
CA ALA A 680 0.77 -7.31 -22.56
C ALA A 680 2.18 -7.69 -23.04
N GLY A 681 2.83 -6.81 -23.81
CA GLY A 681 4.21 -7.04 -24.29
C GLY A 681 5.28 -6.79 -23.24
N TYR A 682 4.92 -6.20 -22.09
CA TYR A 682 5.82 -5.81 -21.01
C TYR A 682 5.35 -6.41 -19.66
N ILE A 683 6.29 -6.82 -18.82
CA ILE A 683 6.05 -7.49 -17.52
C ILE A 683 5.33 -6.51 -16.57
N GLY A 684 4.28 -6.99 -15.88
CA GLY A 684 3.48 -6.20 -14.92
C GLY A 684 2.28 -5.46 -15.52
N GLN A 685 2.14 -5.45 -16.85
CA GLN A 685 1.00 -4.82 -17.54
C GLN A 685 -0.13 -5.80 -17.89
N SER A 686 0.09 -7.12 -17.82
CA SER A 686 -0.95 -8.10 -18.18
C SER A 686 -2.06 -8.15 -17.12
N ALA A 687 -1.74 -7.94 -15.83
CA ALA A 687 -2.76 -7.80 -14.79
C ALA A 687 -3.67 -6.59 -15.02
N ILE A 688 -3.10 -5.44 -15.44
CA ILE A 688 -3.85 -4.22 -15.74
C ILE A 688 -4.75 -4.46 -16.97
N LYS A 689 -4.17 -4.95 -18.07
CA LYS A 689 -4.90 -5.23 -19.32
C LYS A 689 -6.01 -6.27 -19.15
N THR A 690 -5.75 -7.30 -18.34
CA THR A 690 -6.77 -8.30 -17.94
C THR A 690 -7.85 -7.66 -17.08
N GLY A 691 -7.47 -6.81 -16.12
CA GLY A 691 -8.39 -6.02 -15.29
C GLY A 691 -9.33 -5.18 -16.14
N GLU A 692 -8.81 -4.42 -17.11
CA GLU A 692 -9.60 -3.60 -18.04
C GLU A 692 -10.57 -4.45 -18.87
N LYS A 693 -10.14 -5.62 -19.35
CA LYS A 693 -11.02 -6.54 -20.09
C LYS A 693 -12.13 -7.13 -19.23
N ILE A 694 -11.84 -7.41 -17.96
CA ILE A 694 -12.83 -7.85 -16.98
C ILE A 694 -13.80 -6.71 -16.65
N ASP A 695 -13.30 -5.48 -16.46
CA ASP A 695 -14.12 -4.30 -16.22
C ASP A 695 -15.09 -4.04 -17.37
N GLN A 696 -14.65 -4.23 -18.63
CA GLN A 696 -15.53 -4.20 -19.82
C GLN A 696 -16.62 -5.29 -19.78
N ALA A 697 -16.33 -6.45 -19.17
CA ALA A 697 -17.25 -7.59 -19.10
C ALA A 697 -18.22 -7.55 -17.91
N ILE A 698 -18.07 -6.59 -16.98
CA ILE A 698 -19.01 -6.43 -15.85
C ILE A 698 -20.43 -6.19 -16.36
N GLY A 699 -21.40 -6.95 -15.83
CA GLY A 699 -22.79 -7.01 -16.29
C GLY A 699 -23.01 -7.93 -17.49
N GLY A 700 -21.97 -8.57 -18.01
CA GLY A 700 -21.97 -9.40 -19.21
C GLY A 700 -21.18 -10.70 -19.04
N VAL A 701 -20.64 -11.19 -20.16
CA VAL A 701 -19.81 -12.40 -20.21
C VAL A 701 -18.46 -12.09 -20.87
N LEU A 702 -17.37 -12.48 -20.22
CA LEU A 702 -16.02 -12.49 -20.80
C LEU A 702 -15.79 -13.83 -21.49
N PHE A 703 -15.62 -13.82 -22.82
CA PHE A 703 -15.32 -15.02 -23.61
C PHE A 703 -13.85 -15.02 -24.02
N ILE A 704 -13.13 -16.05 -23.59
CA ILE A 704 -11.71 -16.26 -23.87
C ILE A 704 -11.59 -17.42 -24.87
N ASP A 705 -11.28 -17.10 -26.12
CA ASP A 705 -11.04 -18.13 -27.14
C ASP A 705 -9.61 -18.68 -27.04
N GLU A 706 -9.47 -19.95 -27.41
CA GLU A 706 -8.22 -20.71 -27.27
C GLU A 706 -7.54 -20.52 -25.91
N ALA A 707 -8.31 -20.64 -24.82
CA ALA A 707 -7.84 -20.32 -23.47
C ALA A 707 -6.62 -21.14 -23.02
N TYR A 708 -6.47 -22.36 -23.55
CA TYR A 708 -5.27 -23.19 -23.34
C TYR A 708 -3.98 -22.50 -23.82
N SER A 709 -4.06 -21.56 -24.75
CA SER A 709 -2.91 -20.76 -25.18
C SER A 709 -2.35 -19.92 -24.05
N LEU A 710 -3.15 -19.53 -23.04
CA LEU A 710 -2.66 -18.86 -21.84
C LEU A 710 -1.69 -19.74 -21.06
N THR A 711 -1.90 -21.05 -21.08
CA THR A 711 -1.01 -22.05 -20.44
C THR A 711 0.06 -22.61 -21.37
N MET A 712 -0.13 -22.52 -22.69
CA MET A 712 0.76 -23.07 -23.72
C MET A 712 1.55 -21.96 -24.42
N GLY A 713 2.54 -21.39 -23.73
CA GLY A 713 3.51 -20.50 -24.36
C GLY A 713 4.51 -21.27 -25.22
N LEU A 714 4.65 -20.89 -26.50
CA LEU A 714 5.74 -21.31 -27.38
C LEU A 714 7.08 -20.80 -26.82
N GLY A 715 7.90 -21.70 -26.27
CA GLY A 715 9.32 -21.45 -25.93
C GLY A 715 9.60 -20.35 -24.90
N GLY A 716 9.89 -20.71 -23.66
CA GLY A 716 10.57 -19.85 -22.68
C GLY A 716 9.87 -18.55 -22.21
N GLN A 717 8.66 -18.24 -22.70
CA GLN A 717 7.86 -17.05 -22.35
C GLN A 717 6.51 -17.42 -21.69
N GLY A 718 6.56 -18.14 -20.56
CA GLY A 718 5.38 -18.67 -19.85
C GLY A 718 4.70 -17.73 -18.85
N ASP A 719 5.35 -16.68 -18.37
CA ASP A 719 4.92 -15.92 -17.18
C ASP A 719 3.69 -15.02 -17.38
N TYR A 720 3.45 -14.54 -18.60
CA TYR A 720 2.35 -13.60 -18.84
C TYR A 720 0.97 -14.25 -18.71
N GLY A 721 0.85 -15.54 -19.05
CA GLY A 721 -0.42 -16.25 -18.98
C GLY A 721 -0.86 -16.61 -17.56
N SER A 722 0.10 -16.89 -16.67
CA SER A 722 -0.18 -17.20 -15.26
C SER A 722 -0.63 -15.95 -14.49
N GLU A 723 -0.07 -14.78 -14.81
CA GLU A 723 -0.50 -13.47 -14.32
C GLU A 723 -1.97 -13.19 -14.69
N VAL A 724 -2.34 -13.40 -15.96
CA VAL A 724 -3.72 -13.30 -16.47
C VAL A 724 -4.65 -14.25 -15.71
N ILE A 725 -4.27 -15.53 -15.58
CA ILE A 725 -5.08 -16.54 -14.87
C ILE A 725 -5.28 -16.16 -13.40
N SER A 726 -4.24 -15.67 -12.71
CA SER A 726 -4.36 -15.27 -11.31
C SER A 726 -5.27 -14.06 -11.12
N THR A 727 -5.19 -13.09 -12.04
CA THR A 727 -6.05 -11.89 -12.05
C THR A 727 -7.50 -12.29 -12.33
N LEU A 728 -7.72 -13.13 -13.33
CA LEU A 728 -9.04 -13.67 -13.68
C LEU A 728 -9.66 -14.41 -12.50
N LEU A 729 -8.90 -15.31 -11.87
CA LEU A 729 -9.33 -16.04 -10.67
C LEU A 729 -9.68 -15.07 -9.54
N LYS A 730 -8.80 -14.13 -9.17
CA LYS A 730 -9.09 -13.16 -8.10
C LYS A 730 -10.40 -12.42 -8.37
N ARG A 731 -10.59 -11.92 -9.59
CA ARG A 731 -11.81 -11.18 -9.99
C ARG A 731 -13.07 -12.04 -10.04
N MET A 732 -12.97 -13.31 -10.46
CA MET A 732 -14.09 -14.26 -10.41
C MET A 732 -14.60 -14.48 -8.98
N GLU A 733 -13.71 -14.43 -7.99
CA GLU A 733 -14.06 -14.56 -6.57
C GLU A 733 -14.62 -13.25 -6.01
N ASP A 734 -13.87 -12.16 -6.14
CA ASP A 734 -14.20 -10.86 -5.57
C ASP A 734 -15.49 -10.25 -6.16
N GLN A 735 -15.89 -10.68 -7.35
CA GLN A 735 -17.01 -10.11 -8.11
C GLN A 735 -17.99 -11.17 -8.60
N ARG A 736 -18.16 -12.22 -7.79
CA ARG A 736 -19.05 -13.34 -8.07
C ARG A 736 -20.46 -12.86 -8.43
N GLY A 737 -20.96 -13.38 -9.56
CA GLY A 737 -22.32 -13.10 -10.02
C GLY A 737 -22.52 -11.75 -10.71
N LEU A 738 -21.49 -10.91 -10.85
CA LEU A 738 -21.55 -9.69 -11.66
C LEU A 738 -21.19 -9.89 -13.13
N PHE A 739 -20.37 -10.88 -13.41
CA PHE A 739 -19.98 -11.27 -14.75
C PHE A 739 -19.68 -12.76 -14.76
N PHE A 740 -19.71 -13.37 -15.94
CA PHE A 740 -19.29 -14.75 -16.11
C PHE A 740 -18.14 -14.85 -17.09
N VAL A 741 -17.42 -15.96 -16.99
CA VAL A 741 -16.23 -16.22 -17.81
C VAL A 741 -16.48 -17.51 -18.56
N PHE A 742 -16.43 -17.44 -19.88
CA PHE A 742 -16.49 -18.60 -20.75
C PHE A 742 -15.12 -18.80 -21.39
N VAL A 743 -14.60 -20.02 -21.29
CA VAL A 743 -13.29 -20.38 -21.86
C VAL A 743 -13.50 -21.43 -22.95
N ALA A 744 -12.95 -21.22 -24.14
CA ALA A 744 -13.10 -22.13 -25.27
C ALA A 744 -11.77 -22.76 -25.69
N GLY A 745 -11.82 -24.01 -26.17
CA GLY A 745 -10.66 -24.66 -26.75
C GLY A 745 -10.89 -26.11 -27.15
N TYR A 746 -9.81 -26.75 -27.61
CA TYR A 746 -9.78 -28.17 -27.96
C TYR A 746 -9.80 -29.05 -26.70
N THR A 747 -10.42 -30.22 -26.79
CA THR A 747 -10.67 -31.12 -25.65
C THR A 747 -9.39 -31.47 -24.86
N GLU A 748 -8.35 -31.99 -25.51
CA GLU A 748 -7.10 -32.42 -24.84
C GLU A 748 -6.35 -31.24 -24.18
N GLN A 749 -6.30 -30.11 -24.88
CA GLN A 749 -5.58 -28.92 -24.44
C GLN A 749 -6.32 -28.22 -23.29
N MET A 750 -7.65 -28.22 -23.32
CA MET A 750 -8.47 -27.63 -22.25
C MET A 750 -8.44 -28.46 -20.98
N GLU A 751 -8.32 -29.79 -21.06
CA GLU A 751 -8.04 -30.60 -19.87
C GLU A 751 -6.72 -30.20 -19.21
N THR A 752 -5.70 -29.94 -20.03
CA THR A 752 -4.39 -29.48 -19.54
C THR A 752 -4.50 -28.10 -18.91
N PHE A 753 -5.26 -27.19 -19.54
CA PHE A 753 -5.57 -25.86 -19.02
C PHE A 753 -6.29 -25.91 -17.66
N LEU A 754 -7.34 -26.72 -17.51
CA LEU A 754 -8.08 -26.83 -16.24
C LEU A 754 -7.24 -27.47 -15.12
N LYS A 755 -6.36 -28.43 -15.46
CA LYS A 755 -5.43 -29.07 -14.53
C LYS A 755 -4.24 -28.17 -14.15
N SER A 756 -3.98 -27.09 -14.90
CA SER A 756 -2.84 -26.19 -14.67
C SER A 756 -2.94 -25.41 -13.36
N ASN A 757 -4.15 -25.15 -12.87
CA ASN A 757 -4.39 -24.44 -11.62
C ASN A 757 -5.64 -25.02 -10.92
N PRO A 758 -5.52 -25.50 -9.66
CA PRO A 758 -6.66 -26.04 -8.91
C PRO A 758 -7.86 -25.07 -8.81
N GLY A 759 -7.62 -23.76 -8.81
CA GLY A 759 -8.66 -22.73 -8.77
C GLY A 759 -9.47 -22.60 -10.07
N LEU A 760 -8.95 -23.05 -11.22
CA LEU A 760 -9.72 -23.13 -12.46
C LEU A 760 -10.72 -24.29 -12.37
N ASN A 761 -10.26 -25.46 -11.94
CA ASN A 761 -11.10 -26.65 -11.86
C ASN A 761 -12.23 -26.53 -10.81
N SER A 762 -12.04 -25.73 -9.75
CA SER A 762 -13.07 -25.50 -8.74
C SER A 762 -14.12 -24.46 -9.15
N ARG A 763 -13.80 -23.55 -10.07
CA ARG A 763 -14.66 -22.41 -10.44
C ARG A 763 -15.33 -22.56 -11.81
N PHE A 764 -14.79 -23.41 -12.67
CA PHE A 764 -15.40 -23.83 -13.93
C PHE A 764 -16.03 -25.22 -13.73
N ASP A 765 -17.26 -25.24 -13.22
CA ASP A 765 -18.01 -26.47 -12.91
C ASP A 765 -18.85 -26.98 -14.08
N ARG A 766 -19.06 -26.17 -15.12
CA ARG A 766 -19.82 -26.53 -16.33
C ARG A 766 -18.94 -26.71 -17.55
N VAL A 767 -19.21 -27.77 -18.31
CA VAL A 767 -18.49 -28.12 -19.53
C VAL A 767 -19.49 -28.41 -20.64
N LEU A 768 -19.56 -27.53 -21.64
CA LEU A 768 -20.36 -27.71 -22.86
C LEU A 768 -19.49 -28.35 -23.95
N LYS A 769 -19.86 -29.54 -24.39
CA LYS A 769 -19.16 -30.26 -25.47
C LYS A 769 -19.83 -30.03 -26.82
N PHE A 770 -19.09 -29.40 -27.72
CA PHE A 770 -19.45 -29.15 -29.11
C PHE A 770 -18.87 -30.25 -29.99
N GLU A 771 -19.74 -31.13 -30.45
CA GLU A 771 -19.37 -32.22 -31.35
C GLU A 771 -19.17 -31.70 -32.79
N ASP A 772 -18.36 -32.43 -33.56
CA ASP A 772 -18.23 -32.14 -34.99
C ASP A 772 -19.57 -32.39 -35.69
N TYR A 773 -19.88 -31.56 -36.67
CA TYR A 773 -21.08 -31.73 -37.47
C TYR A 773 -20.99 -33.00 -38.32
N ASP A 774 -22.10 -33.73 -38.41
CA ASP A 774 -22.22 -34.85 -39.32
C ASP A 774 -22.34 -34.41 -40.79
N THR A 775 -22.26 -35.36 -41.73
CA THR A 775 -22.34 -35.08 -43.17
C THR A 775 -23.63 -34.31 -43.54
N ASN A 776 -24.76 -34.63 -42.92
CA ASN A 776 -26.04 -33.98 -43.24
C ASN A 776 -26.09 -32.57 -42.64
N GLU A 777 -25.60 -32.38 -41.41
CA GLU A 777 -25.48 -31.07 -40.75
C GLU A 777 -24.52 -30.14 -41.52
N LEU A 778 -23.38 -30.65 -42.00
CA LEU A 778 -22.45 -29.91 -42.85
C LEU A 778 -23.09 -29.50 -44.18
N LEU A 779 -23.91 -30.38 -44.78
CA LEU A 779 -24.65 -30.08 -46.00
C LEU A 779 -25.71 -28.99 -45.77
N GLN A 780 -26.46 -29.07 -44.66
CA GLN A 780 -27.43 -28.03 -44.28
C GLN A 780 -26.75 -26.68 -44.06
N ILE A 781 -25.57 -26.66 -43.42
CA ILE A 781 -24.77 -25.43 -43.24
C ILE A 781 -24.34 -24.88 -44.61
N ALA A 782 -23.88 -25.75 -45.52
CA ALA A 782 -23.48 -25.36 -46.86
C ALA A 782 -24.64 -24.75 -47.66
N GLN A 783 -25.82 -25.40 -47.63
CA GLN A 783 -27.04 -24.92 -48.26
C GLN A 783 -27.51 -23.58 -47.68
N LYS A 784 -27.43 -23.41 -46.37
CA LYS A 784 -27.76 -22.14 -45.71
C LYS A 784 -26.85 -21.00 -46.17
N MET A 785 -25.53 -21.22 -46.19
CA MET A 785 -24.56 -20.22 -46.67
C MET A 785 -24.76 -19.88 -48.16
N LEU A 786 -25.12 -20.87 -48.98
CA LEU A 786 -25.43 -20.63 -50.40
C LEU A 786 -26.71 -19.81 -50.57
N THR A 787 -27.74 -20.11 -49.78
CA THR A 787 -29.00 -19.37 -49.79
C THR A 787 -28.78 -17.91 -49.36
N GLU A 788 -27.96 -17.66 -48.34
CA GLU A 788 -27.54 -16.30 -47.92
C GLU A 788 -26.80 -15.53 -49.02
N ASN A 789 -26.06 -16.23 -49.90
CA ASN A 789 -25.41 -15.65 -51.08
C ASN A 789 -26.34 -15.58 -52.31
N ASN A 790 -27.64 -15.83 -52.15
CA ASN A 790 -28.63 -15.93 -53.23
C ASN A 790 -28.28 -16.99 -54.29
N LYS A 791 -27.68 -18.11 -53.89
CA LYS A 791 -27.28 -19.21 -54.78
C LYS A 791 -28.04 -20.51 -54.45
N LYS A 792 -28.23 -21.36 -55.46
CA LYS A 792 -28.85 -22.68 -55.35
C LYS A 792 -27.99 -23.73 -56.06
N LEU A 793 -27.93 -24.94 -55.51
CA LEU A 793 -27.29 -26.09 -56.16
C LEU A 793 -28.29 -26.77 -57.10
N ASN A 794 -27.82 -27.28 -58.24
CA ASN A 794 -28.58 -28.27 -59.00
C ASN A 794 -28.40 -29.68 -58.38
N GLU A 795 -29.26 -30.63 -58.74
CA GLU A 795 -29.30 -31.98 -58.13
C GLU A 795 -27.95 -32.73 -58.24
N GLU A 796 -27.25 -32.57 -59.37
CA GLU A 796 -25.94 -33.17 -59.61
C GLU A 796 -24.84 -32.57 -58.72
N ALA A 797 -24.78 -31.24 -58.62
CA ALA A 797 -23.80 -30.54 -57.76
C ALA A 797 -24.05 -30.82 -56.28
N GLU A 798 -25.32 -30.90 -55.85
CA GLU A 798 -25.67 -31.24 -54.47
C GLU A 798 -25.22 -32.67 -54.12
N SER A 799 -25.47 -33.63 -55.01
CA SER A 799 -25.03 -35.02 -54.85
C SER A 799 -23.51 -35.12 -54.75
N HIS A 800 -22.78 -34.40 -55.60
CA HIS A 800 -21.32 -34.36 -55.56
C HIS A 800 -20.79 -33.71 -54.29
N LEU A 801 -21.37 -32.58 -53.88
CA LEU A 801 -21.03 -31.91 -52.63
C LEU A 801 -21.25 -32.83 -51.43
N ARG A 802 -22.39 -33.52 -51.36
CA ARG A 802 -22.68 -34.47 -50.29
C ARG A 802 -21.66 -35.60 -50.21
N ASN A 803 -21.27 -36.18 -51.34
CA ASN A 803 -20.24 -37.23 -51.38
C ASN A 803 -18.87 -36.72 -50.92
N TYR A 804 -18.52 -35.49 -51.29
CA TYR A 804 -17.29 -34.84 -50.81
C TYR A 804 -17.32 -34.56 -49.31
N LEU A 805 -18.45 -34.09 -48.77
CA LEU A 805 -18.63 -33.89 -47.34
C LEU A 805 -18.57 -35.21 -46.56
N ASP A 806 -19.13 -36.29 -47.10
CA ASP A 806 -19.02 -37.62 -46.50
C ASP A 806 -17.57 -38.12 -46.46
N TYR A 807 -16.81 -37.89 -47.54
CA TYR A 807 -15.38 -38.17 -47.58
C TYR A 807 -14.62 -37.35 -46.53
N LEU A 808 -14.89 -36.04 -46.42
CA LEU A 808 -14.26 -35.18 -45.41
C LEU A 808 -14.60 -35.63 -43.98
N TYR A 809 -15.84 -36.04 -43.72
CA TYR A 809 -16.26 -36.52 -42.41
C TYR A 809 -15.58 -37.85 -42.04
N ARG A 810 -15.42 -38.78 -43.00
CA ARG A 810 -14.73 -40.07 -42.77
C ARG A 810 -13.22 -39.95 -42.64
N THR A 811 -12.62 -38.94 -43.29
CA THR A 811 -11.17 -38.68 -43.28
C THR A 811 -10.77 -37.59 -42.30
N LYS A 812 -11.68 -37.14 -41.43
CA LYS A 812 -11.44 -36.04 -40.50
C LYS A 812 -10.33 -36.39 -39.51
N ASP A 813 -9.44 -35.43 -39.29
CA ASP A 813 -8.46 -35.49 -38.22
C ASP A 813 -9.04 -34.87 -36.93
N LYS A 814 -8.25 -34.91 -35.86
CA LYS A 814 -8.64 -34.34 -34.56
C LYS A 814 -8.74 -32.82 -34.53
N TYR A 815 -8.46 -32.13 -35.64
CA TYR A 815 -8.47 -30.67 -35.76
C TYR A 815 -9.45 -30.19 -36.85
N PHE A 816 -10.43 -31.02 -37.20
CA PHE A 816 -11.38 -30.73 -38.26
C PHE A 816 -12.15 -29.41 -38.01
N ALA A 817 -11.99 -28.43 -38.90
CA ALA A 817 -12.50 -27.07 -38.67
C ALA A 817 -14.00 -26.85 -39.03
N ASN A 818 -14.78 -27.92 -39.17
CA ASN A 818 -16.26 -27.90 -39.27
C ASN A 818 -16.81 -26.80 -40.21
N ALA A 819 -17.70 -25.92 -39.74
CA ALA A 819 -18.33 -24.88 -40.56
C ALA A 819 -17.32 -23.88 -41.17
N ARG A 820 -16.10 -23.78 -40.64
CA ARG A 820 -15.01 -22.98 -41.25
C ARG A 820 -14.50 -23.62 -42.53
N VAL A 821 -14.42 -24.96 -42.59
CA VAL A 821 -14.11 -25.69 -43.83
C VAL A 821 -15.21 -25.45 -44.86
N ILE A 822 -16.47 -25.55 -44.45
CA ILE A 822 -17.63 -25.32 -45.32
C ILE A 822 -17.63 -23.88 -45.84
N ARG A 823 -17.37 -22.89 -45.00
CA ARG A 823 -17.27 -21.49 -45.41
C ARG A 823 -16.21 -21.30 -46.51
N ASN A 824 -15.01 -21.85 -46.32
CA ASN A 824 -13.95 -21.76 -47.32
C ASN A 824 -14.35 -22.49 -48.62
N LEU A 825 -14.98 -23.66 -48.49
CA LEU A 825 -15.48 -24.44 -49.62
C LEU A 825 -16.52 -23.66 -50.42
N ILE A 826 -17.51 -23.06 -49.76
CA ILE A 826 -18.55 -22.24 -50.39
C ILE A 826 -17.94 -21.00 -51.04
N GLN A 827 -16.97 -20.34 -50.39
CA GLN A 827 -16.26 -19.21 -51.00
C GLN A 827 -15.52 -19.63 -52.28
N ASP A 828 -14.88 -20.80 -52.29
CA ASP A 828 -14.24 -21.33 -53.48
C ASP A 828 -15.26 -21.69 -54.58
N ILE A 829 -16.37 -22.33 -54.24
CA ILE A 829 -17.45 -22.65 -55.19
C ILE A 829 -18.03 -21.37 -55.81
N VAL A 830 -18.35 -20.36 -54.99
CA VAL A 830 -18.85 -19.06 -55.45
C VAL A 830 -17.80 -18.37 -56.34
N ARG A 831 -16.52 -18.45 -55.99
CA ARG A 831 -15.42 -17.91 -56.80
C ARG A 831 -15.31 -18.62 -58.15
N GLN A 832 -15.43 -19.95 -58.20
CA GLN A 832 -15.41 -20.68 -59.48
C GLN A 832 -16.62 -20.34 -60.34
N GLN A 833 -17.80 -20.21 -59.73
CA GLN A 833 -18.99 -19.74 -60.42
C GLN A 833 -18.79 -18.34 -61.01
N GLN A 834 -18.19 -17.41 -60.27
CA GLN A 834 -17.86 -16.08 -60.78
C GLN A 834 -16.86 -16.14 -61.96
N ILE A 835 -15.86 -17.02 -61.90
CA ILE A 835 -14.89 -17.22 -62.99
C ILE A 835 -15.59 -17.81 -64.22
N ARG A 836 -16.50 -18.77 -64.05
CA ARG A 836 -17.32 -19.34 -65.13
C ARG A 836 -18.18 -18.27 -65.78
N LEU A 837 -18.93 -17.52 -64.98
CA LEU A 837 -19.78 -16.41 -65.45
C LEU A 837 -18.96 -15.31 -66.15
N SER A 838 -17.72 -15.05 -65.70
CA SER A 838 -16.81 -14.09 -66.34
C SER A 838 -16.23 -14.56 -67.68
N LYS A 839 -16.12 -15.87 -67.91
CA LYS A 839 -15.62 -16.45 -69.17
C LYS A 839 -16.74 -16.63 -70.21
N GLY A 840 -17.99 -16.61 -69.78
CA GLY A 840 -19.16 -16.53 -70.66
C GLY A 840 -19.26 -15.14 -71.28
N ASN A 841 -19.19 -15.03 -72.60
CA ASN A 841 -19.53 -13.79 -73.29
C ASN A 841 -21.05 -13.57 -73.19
N ALA A 842 -21.44 -12.58 -72.38
CA ALA A 842 -22.77 -12.03 -72.09
C ALA A 842 -23.45 -12.52 -70.78
N PRO A 843 -24.01 -11.62 -69.96
CA PRO A 843 -24.87 -12.00 -68.84
C PRO A 843 -26.05 -12.80 -69.37
N SER A 844 -26.39 -13.90 -68.70
CA SER A 844 -27.51 -14.74 -69.12
C SER A 844 -28.81 -13.93 -69.12
N VAL A 845 -29.71 -14.19 -70.08
CA VAL A 845 -31.01 -13.51 -70.22
C VAL A 845 -31.96 -13.84 -69.05
N ASP A 846 -31.57 -14.80 -68.19
CA ASP A 846 -32.33 -15.25 -67.03
C ASP A 846 -31.55 -15.02 -65.71
N PRO A 847 -31.97 -14.04 -64.88
CA PRO A 847 -31.36 -13.77 -63.58
C PRO A 847 -31.38 -14.95 -62.60
N GLU A 848 -32.22 -15.97 -62.80
CA GLU A 848 -32.19 -17.20 -61.99
C GLU A 848 -31.03 -18.13 -62.39
N PHE A 849 -30.58 -18.10 -63.65
CA PHE A 849 -29.48 -18.97 -64.12
C PHE A 849 -28.15 -18.60 -63.47
N ASP A 850 -27.90 -17.29 -63.29
CA ASP A 850 -26.72 -16.77 -62.59
C ASP A 850 -26.71 -17.10 -61.09
N LYS A 851 -27.82 -17.62 -60.55
CA LYS A 851 -27.92 -18.10 -59.17
C LYS A 851 -27.61 -19.59 -59.02
N ILE A 852 -27.59 -20.36 -60.11
CA ILE A 852 -27.41 -21.82 -60.06
C ILE A 852 -25.91 -22.18 -60.09
N ILE A 853 -25.50 -22.95 -59.09
CA ILE A 853 -24.19 -23.60 -59.03
C ILE A 853 -24.32 -24.96 -59.71
N THR A 854 -23.46 -25.22 -60.69
CA THR A 854 -23.45 -26.47 -61.45
C THR A 854 -22.17 -27.26 -61.18
N MET A 855 -22.09 -28.48 -61.73
CA MET A 855 -20.95 -29.37 -61.54
C MET A 855 -19.62 -28.76 -62.00
N GLU A 856 -19.61 -27.88 -63.01
CA GLU A 856 -18.42 -27.17 -63.49
C GLU A 856 -17.79 -26.29 -62.39
N ASP A 857 -18.61 -25.75 -61.47
CA ASP A 857 -18.13 -24.90 -60.37
C ASP A 857 -17.49 -25.72 -59.24
N LEU A 858 -17.74 -27.04 -59.21
CA LEU A 858 -17.22 -27.97 -58.20
C LEU A 858 -15.98 -28.73 -58.69
N GLU A 859 -15.47 -28.48 -59.89
CA GLU A 859 -14.33 -29.23 -60.47
C GLU A 859 -13.05 -29.16 -59.62
N THR A 860 -12.87 -28.10 -58.84
CA THR A 860 -11.72 -27.98 -57.92
C THR A 860 -11.81 -28.89 -56.68
N ILE A 861 -12.96 -29.53 -56.46
CA ILE A 861 -13.28 -30.38 -55.32
C ILE A 861 -13.08 -31.84 -55.74
N VAL A 862 -11.85 -32.34 -55.64
CA VAL A 862 -11.51 -33.72 -56.01
C VAL A 862 -11.37 -34.59 -54.75
N ILE A 863 -12.13 -35.69 -54.70
CA ILE A 863 -12.02 -36.71 -53.65
C ILE A 863 -10.64 -37.40 -53.78
N GLY A 864 -9.82 -37.35 -52.71
CA GLY A 864 -8.51 -38.03 -52.67
C GLY A 864 -7.26 -37.16 -52.88
N LYS A 865 -7.38 -35.83 -53.08
CA LYS A 865 -6.22 -34.94 -53.10
C LYS A 865 -5.80 -34.58 -51.66
N ASP A 866 -4.69 -35.14 -51.20
CA ASP A 866 -4.16 -34.97 -49.84
C ASP A 866 -3.88 -33.47 -49.54
N ARG A 867 -4.34 -32.96 -48.38
CA ARG A 867 -4.13 -31.56 -47.96
C ARG A 867 -2.67 -31.21 -47.66
N ARG A 868 -1.75 -32.18 -47.77
CA ARG A 868 -0.31 -32.00 -47.49
C ARG A 868 0.47 -31.22 -48.56
N ASP A 869 -0.12 -30.94 -49.73
CA ASP A 869 0.55 -30.20 -50.83
C ASP A 869 0.41 -28.67 -50.79
N ILE A 870 -0.10 -28.08 -49.69
CA ILE A 870 -0.28 -26.62 -49.58
C ILE A 870 1.05 -25.83 -49.67
N PHE A 871 2.19 -26.47 -49.37
CA PHE A 871 3.52 -25.85 -49.48
C PHE A 871 4.07 -25.75 -50.92
N ASN A 872 3.42 -26.38 -51.91
CA ASN A 872 3.80 -26.33 -53.33
C ASN A 872 2.78 -25.57 -54.18
N LYS A 873 2.38 -24.37 -53.75
CA LYS A 873 1.72 -23.43 -54.68
C LYS A 873 2.78 -22.72 -55.52
N PRO A 874 2.76 -22.80 -56.87
CA PRO A 874 3.64 -21.99 -57.70
C PRO A 874 3.30 -20.52 -57.45
N ARG A 875 4.24 -19.78 -56.87
CA ARG A 875 4.14 -18.33 -56.77
C ARG A 875 4.40 -17.77 -58.17
N LEU A 876 3.56 -16.85 -58.65
CA LEU A 876 3.90 -16.01 -59.80
C LEU A 876 5.16 -15.21 -59.43
N GLY A 877 6.33 -15.71 -59.84
CA GLY A 877 7.59 -15.00 -59.71
C GLY A 877 7.75 -14.02 -60.86
N PHE A 878 7.96 -12.75 -60.54
CA PHE A 878 8.76 -11.88 -61.39
C PHE A 878 10.20 -12.40 -61.34
N MET A 879 10.78 -12.76 -62.49
CA MET A 879 12.21 -13.04 -62.62
C MET A 879 13.02 -11.75 -62.44
N PRO A 880 14.05 -11.72 -61.59
CA PRO A 880 15.21 -10.86 -61.78
C PRO A 880 16.32 -11.65 -62.49
N ASN A 881 17.01 -10.98 -63.42
CA ASN A 881 18.15 -11.48 -64.20
C ASN A 881 19.28 -12.08 -63.36
#